data_AF-A0A3R8LTD9-F1
#
_entry.id   AF-A0A3R8LTD9-F1
#
_cell.length_a   1.000
_cell.length_b   1.000
_cell.length_c   1.000
_cell.angle_alpha   90.00
_cell.angle_beta   90.00
_cell.angle_gamma   90.00
#
_symmetry.space_group_name_H-M   'P 1'
#
loop_
_entity.id
_entity.type
_entity.pdbx_description
1 polymer ?
#
loop_
_entity_poly.entity_id
_entity_poly.type
_entity_poly.pdbx_seq_one_letter_code
_entity_poly.pdbx_strand_id
1 'polypeptide(L)'
;MVEVEIDGQKVSVAEGSMVMHAANAAGVYVPHFCYHKKLSIAASCRMCLVEVEKAPKALPACATPVTAGMKVHTHSKKAVDAQKAVMEFLLINHPLDCPICDQGGECQLQDLAVGYGHSMSNYREEKRVVFHKHLGPLISAEEMSRCIHCTRCVRFGQEVGGIMELGMAGRGEHSQILTFLGQSVDSELSGNVIDICPVGALTSKPFRYSARTWELTRRRSVAPHDSLGSNIVVQVKQDRVKRVLPFENEAVNECWISDRDRFSYEGLEAPDRLLVPMIKQDNEWREASWESALDYITHALSDIAQKHGPESIGMLASPSSTLEELYLGGALMRGLSSENIDFRLRQSDFSMDAERTGVPWIGHAIDEVDSFDALFIIGSFLRKDHPLLSARVRHAAKNGTRVLSMHATVEDWLMPVSVQQALAPHRWVDHLIEVLVACAGQLQQPAPAMYHEVEPSAEARALAAALLEGENRVIWLGNTAVQHPQYGAILQVVQAIAHLTGARFGVIGEAANSVGGYLATALPVVGSRGLNAVQMIAQPRKAYLLHGIEPSFDLADPVAARKALGQAATVIATTAYASPDLMAVADCLLPIAPFTETGGSFINCEGRLQSFNGAVRPAGQARPGWKVMRVLGSLLGIPGFDFENVEQVRQRALSDAVAPTLQAAPAKAATTSSNRPGAGLRRNLVRKEAITAQAIPDGRHFGRLLNNQINEQLPVWRAHPWSGVLQRVASVPIYAVDALVRRGTALQKTADARNVAVRLHGDTIARLGLEGVDRVRVCQQEGSAVLPLARDDRMAADAVWVPAALAAVATLPDMFGPITLEAAK
;
A
#
# COMPACT_ATOMS: atom_id res chain seq x y z
N MET A 1 14.96 33.79 5.35
CA MET A 1 15.40 33.16 6.60
C MET A 1 15.42 34.21 7.70
N VAL A 2 14.97 33.89 8.90
CA VAL A 2 14.90 34.78 10.06
C VAL A 2 15.84 34.26 11.15
N GLU A 3 16.70 35.12 11.68
CA GLU A 3 17.59 34.79 12.80
C GLU A 3 16.90 35.04 14.15
N VAL A 4 16.92 34.03 15.01
CA VAL A 4 16.32 34.01 16.36
C VAL A 4 17.30 33.34 17.33
N GLU A 5 17.27 33.73 18.60
CA GLU A 5 18.09 33.13 19.66
C GLU A 5 17.21 32.26 20.56
N ILE A 6 17.51 30.96 20.68
CA ILE A 6 16.85 30.01 21.58
C ILE A 6 17.86 29.57 22.64
N ASP A 7 17.61 29.90 23.92
CA ASP A 7 18.50 29.57 25.05
C ASP A 7 19.98 29.95 24.80
N GLY A 8 20.21 31.12 24.21
CA GLY A 8 21.55 31.62 23.87
C GLY A 8 22.12 31.09 22.55
N GLN A 9 21.44 30.15 21.88
CA GLN A 9 21.85 29.61 20.59
C GLN A 9 21.18 30.34 19.44
N LYS A 10 21.96 30.89 18.52
CA LYS A 10 21.46 31.51 17.30
C LYS A 10 21.05 30.44 16.29
N VAL A 11 19.82 30.51 15.81
CA VAL A 11 19.30 29.63 14.76
C VAL A 11 18.61 30.43 13.67
N SER A 12 18.64 29.88 12.46
CA SER A 12 18.01 30.48 11.29
C SER A 12 16.90 29.57 10.81
N VAL A 13 15.69 30.12 10.66
CA VAL A 13 14.50 29.38 10.20
C VAL A 13 13.79 30.12 9.07
N ALA A 14 12.93 29.41 8.32
CA ALA A 14 12.13 30.03 7.28
C ALA A 14 11.20 31.10 7.86
N GLU A 15 10.92 32.15 7.08
CA GLU A 15 9.96 33.18 7.46
C GLU A 15 8.55 32.55 7.64
N GLY A 16 7.79 33.04 8.61
CA GLY A 16 6.50 32.42 9.00
C GLY A 16 6.63 31.19 9.92
N SER A 17 7.84 30.74 10.25
CA SER A 17 8.05 29.67 11.23
C SER A 17 7.60 30.06 12.64
N MET A 18 7.19 29.06 13.42
CA MET A 18 6.86 29.24 14.84
C MET A 18 8.09 29.05 15.72
N VAL A 19 8.06 29.58 16.94
CA VAL A 19 9.12 29.37 17.95
C VAL A 19 9.40 27.88 18.18
N MET A 20 8.39 27.01 18.09
CA MET A 20 8.55 25.55 18.14
C MET A 20 9.49 25.02 17.04
N HIS A 21 9.41 25.56 15.83
CA HIS A 21 10.30 25.15 14.73
C HIS A 21 11.74 25.60 14.98
N ALA A 22 11.92 26.82 15.49
CA ALA A 22 13.23 27.33 15.90
C ALA A 22 13.85 26.53 17.05
N ALA A 23 13.05 26.15 18.06
CA ALA A 23 13.51 25.30 19.14
C ALA A 23 13.95 23.91 18.65
N ASN A 24 13.17 23.29 17.76
CA ASN A 24 13.56 22.02 17.12
C ASN A 24 14.86 22.16 16.31
N ALA A 25 15.03 23.25 15.56
CA ALA A 25 16.26 23.54 14.82
C ALA A 25 17.48 23.76 15.75
N ALA A 26 17.26 24.28 16.96
CA ALA A 26 18.27 24.42 18.01
C ALA A 26 18.55 23.11 18.78
N GLY A 27 17.83 22.02 18.49
CA GLY A 27 17.89 20.79 19.27
C GLY A 27 17.34 20.93 20.69
N VAL A 28 16.52 21.96 20.95
CA VAL A 28 15.91 22.23 22.25
C VAL A 28 14.49 21.66 22.29
N TYR A 29 14.25 20.74 23.22
CA TYR A 29 12.94 20.15 23.42
C TYR A 29 12.02 21.09 24.21
N VAL A 30 10.86 21.41 23.62
CA VAL A 30 9.79 22.17 24.30
C VAL A 30 8.61 21.21 24.59
N PRO A 31 8.15 21.09 25.86
CA PRO A 31 7.11 20.12 26.21
C PRO A 31 5.76 20.46 25.58
N HIS A 32 5.06 19.49 25.00
CA HIS A 32 3.82 19.75 24.27
C HIS A 32 2.88 18.53 24.16
N PHE A 33 1.56 18.75 24.21
CA PHE A 33 0.55 17.70 24.04
C PHE A 33 -0.38 17.85 22.84
N CYS A 34 -0.64 19.07 22.37
CA CYS A 34 -1.55 19.29 21.23
C CYS A 34 -0.80 19.56 19.93
N TYR A 35 0.45 20.02 19.99
CA TYR A 35 1.27 20.22 18.79
C TYR A 35 1.64 18.86 18.19
N HIS A 36 1.51 18.72 16.88
CA HIS A 36 2.01 17.59 16.12
C HIS A 36 2.52 18.16 14.80
N LYS A 37 3.71 17.76 14.35
CA LYS A 37 4.38 18.37 13.20
C LYS A 37 3.61 18.27 11.86
N LYS A 38 2.75 17.25 11.74
CA LYS A 38 1.89 17.00 10.58
C LYS A 38 0.42 17.43 10.77
N LEU A 39 0.10 18.18 11.82
CA LEU A 39 -1.24 18.73 12.04
C LEU A 39 -1.18 20.25 12.19
N SER A 40 -2.31 20.89 11.92
CA SER A 40 -2.53 22.31 12.17
C SER A 40 -2.28 22.67 13.64
N ILE A 41 -1.96 23.93 13.92
CA ILE A 41 -1.66 24.40 15.28
C ILE A 41 -2.97 24.74 16.02
N ALA A 42 -3.24 24.04 17.13
CA ALA A 42 -4.42 24.31 17.97
C ALA A 42 -4.14 25.15 19.24
N ALA A 43 -2.90 25.13 19.74
CA ALA A 43 -2.49 25.77 21.00
C ALA A 43 -3.36 25.45 22.24
N SER A 44 -4.11 24.34 22.25
CA SER A 44 -5.08 23.99 23.29
C SER A 44 -4.45 23.63 24.64
N CYS A 45 -3.34 22.88 24.63
CA CYS A 45 -2.78 22.32 25.87
C CYS A 45 -1.99 23.32 26.72
N ARG A 46 -1.49 24.42 26.11
CA ARG A 46 -0.58 25.41 26.75
C ARG A 46 0.69 24.83 27.39
N MET A 47 1.04 23.57 27.16
CA MET A 47 2.24 22.97 27.76
C MET A 47 3.55 23.57 27.18
N CYS A 48 3.51 24.07 25.94
CA CYS A 48 4.68 24.64 25.25
C CYS A 48 4.96 26.11 25.57
N LEU A 49 4.56 26.59 26.75
CA LEU A 49 4.78 27.97 27.16
C LEU A 49 6.27 28.22 27.38
N VAL A 50 6.80 29.26 26.73
CA VAL A 50 8.20 29.71 26.82
C VAL A 50 8.23 31.20 27.14
N GLU A 51 9.35 31.68 27.68
CA GLU A 51 9.57 33.11 27.86
C GLU A 51 10.17 33.71 26.59
N VAL A 52 9.52 34.74 26.06
CA VAL A 52 10.07 35.57 24.99
C VAL A 52 10.44 36.92 25.60
N GLU A 53 11.65 37.42 25.34
CA GLU A 53 12.08 38.71 25.88
C GLU A 53 11.06 39.81 25.55
N LYS A 54 10.85 40.72 26.52
CA LYS A 54 9.89 41.84 26.44
C LYS A 54 8.41 41.42 26.37
N ALA A 55 8.09 40.13 26.34
CA ALA A 55 6.70 39.67 26.44
C ALA A 55 6.24 39.65 27.91
N PRO A 56 5.09 40.27 28.25
CA PRO A 56 4.62 40.37 29.64
C PRO A 56 4.23 39.01 30.23
N LYS A 57 3.82 38.05 29.38
CA LYS A 57 3.42 36.69 29.77
C LYS A 57 4.22 35.64 28.99
N ALA A 58 4.25 34.41 29.51
CA ALA A 58 4.78 33.29 28.74
C ALA A 58 3.92 33.07 27.49
N LEU A 59 4.56 32.75 26.37
CA LEU A 59 3.91 32.62 25.06
C LEU A 59 3.97 31.17 24.58
N PRO A 60 2.92 30.68 23.88
CA PRO A 60 2.92 29.31 23.38
C PRO A 60 3.89 29.19 22.20
N ALA A 61 4.94 28.38 22.35
CA ALA A 61 5.95 28.18 21.31
C ALA A 61 5.34 27.65 20.00
N CYS A 62 4.29 26.83 20.08
CA CYS A 62 3.65 26.25 18.90
C CYS A 62 2.92 27.25 18.01
N ALA A 63 2.52 28.43 18.52
CA ALA A 63 1.65 29.38 17.82
C ALA A 63 2.23 30.80 17.79
N THR A 64 3.43 31.00 18.30
CA THR A 64 4.11 32.30 18.30
C THR A 64 5.05 32.32 17.09
N PRO A 65 4.80 33.16 16.07
CA PRO A 65 5.70 33.28 14.93
C PRO A 65 7.01 33.92 15.36
N VAL A 66 8.12 33.47 14.78
CA VAL A 66 9.44 34.05 15.04
C VAL A 66 9.57 35.42 14.38
N THR A 67 10.29 36.33 15.03
CA THR A 67 10.67 37.63 14.46
C THR A 67 12.18 37.81 14.54
N ALA A 68 12.74 38.65 13.66
CA ALA A 68 14.18 38.88 13.62
C ALA A 68 14.68 39.45 14.96
N GLY A 69 15.73 38.82 15.51
CA GLY A 69 16.31 39.21 16.80
C GLY A 69 15.45 38.84 18.02
N MET A 70 14.40 38.03 17.84
CA MET A 70 13.65 37.45 18.94
C MET A 70 14.59 36.59 19.81
N LYS A 71 14.42 36.69 21.13
CA LYS A 71 15.15 35.86 22.11
C LYS A 71 14.14 35.09 22.95
N VAL A 72 14.36 33.79 23.04
CA VAL A 72 13.45 32.85 23.71
C VAL A 72 14.23 32.06 24.75
N HIS A 73 13.69 32.01 25.97
CA HIS A 73 14.17 31.19 27.06
C HIS A 73 13.16 30.08 27.36
N THR A 74 13.56 28.81 27.18
CA THR A 74 12.66 27.66 27.37
C THR A 74 12.64 27.14 28.81
N HIS A 75 13.70 27.42 29.58
CA HIS A 75 13.90 26.97 30.97
C HIS A 75 14.04 28.11 31.98
N SER A 76 13.51 29.30 31.67
CA SER A 76 13.47 30.39 32.67
C SER A 76 12.49 30.07 33.79
N LYS A 77 12.62 30.76 34.93
CA LYS A 77 11.65 30.62 36.05
C LYS A 77 10.21 30.82 35.57
N LYS A 78 9.98 31.83 34.72
CA LYS A 78 8.67 32.15 34.17
C LYS A 78 8.11 31.02 33.30
N ALA A 79 8.93 30.42 32.43
CA ALA A 79 8.54 29.30 31.59
C ALA A 79 8.22 28.05 32.43
N VAL A 80 9.11 27.70 33.36
CA VAL A 80 8.97 26.51 34.21
C VAL A 80 7.75 26.62 35.14
N ASP A 81 7.53 27.77 35.78
CA ASP A 81 6.36 27.98 36.64
C ASP A 81 5.05 27.84 35.83
N ALA A 82 5.02 28.37 34.60
CA ALA A 82 3.86 28.24 33.72
C ALA A 82 3.61 26.78 33.28
N GLN A 83 4.65 26.04 32.93
CA GLN A 83 4.57 24.63 32.54
C GLN A 83 4.07 23.75 33.69
N LYS A 84 4.58 23.97 34.90
CA LYS A 84 4.13 23.26 36.12
C LYS A 84 2.67 23.52 36.44
N ALA A 85 2.22 24.76 36.33
CA ALA A 85 0.81 25.13 36.53
C ALA A 85 -0.09 24.46 35.48
N VAL A 86 0.31 24.47 34.20
CA VAL A 86 -0.42 23.78 33.13
C VAL A 86 -0.51 22.28 33.38
N MET A 87 0.58 21.65 33.81
CA MET A 87 0.59 20.23 34.16
C MET A 87 -0.40 19.92 35.30
N GLU A 88 -0.44 20.77 36.34
CA GLU A 88 -1.43 20.62 37.42
C GLU A 88 -2.86 20.67 36.88
N PHE A 89 -3.20 21.65 36.02
CA PHE A 89 -4.51 21.74 35.38
C PHE A 89 -4.87 20.53 34.51
N LEU A 90 -3.91 19.93 33.81
CA LEU A 90 -4.16 18.72 33.03
C LEU A 90 -4.44 17.52 33.92
N LEU A 91 -3.81 17.46 35.09
CA LEU A 91 -3.93 16.35 36.04
C LEU A 91 -5.14 16.45 36.97
N ILE A 92 -5.78 17.63 37.15
CA ILE A 92 -6.95 17.76 38.04
C ILE A 92 -8.06 16.78 37.66
N ASN A 93 -8.31 16.59 36.36
CA ASN A 93 -9.37 15.75 35.84
C ASN A 93 -8.87 14.44 35.21
N HIS A 94 -7.55 14.19 35.20
CA HIS A 94 -6.99 12.93 34.73
C HIS A 94 -7.06 11.88 35.84
N PRO A 95 -7.52 10.64 35.56
CA PRO A 95 -7.64 9.58 36.56
C PRO A 95 -6.27 9.01 36.92
N LEU A 96 -6.16 8.39 38.10
CA LEU A 96 -4.94 7.74 38.60
C LEU A 96 -4.79 6.31 38.05
N ASP A 97 -5.04 6.16 36.76
CA ASP A 97 -5.13 4.88 36.06
C ASP A 97 -3.78 4.35 35.57
N CYS A 98 -2.68 5.08 35.78
CA CYS A 98 -1.36 4.73 35.23
C CYS A 98 -0.98 3.23 35.39
N PRO A 99 -1.24 2.55 36.52
CA PRO A 99 -0.92 1.13 36.68
C PRO A 99 -1.71 0.20 35.75
N ILE A 100 -2.95 0.55 35.41
CA ILE A 100 -3.84 -0.24 34.55
C ILE A 100 -3.82 0.23 33.09
N CYS A 101 -3.47 1.48 32.83
CA CYS A 101 -3.47 2.11 31.51
C CYS A 101 -2.58 1.34 30.52
N ASP A 102 -3.10 1.01 29.34
CA ASP A 102 -2.39 0.24 28.30
C ASP A 102 -1.11 0.94 27.82
N GLN A 103 -1.18 2.27 27.61
CA GLN A 103 -0.05 3.12 27.24
C GLN A 103 0.86 3.49 28.43
N GLY A 104 0.68 2.91 29.62
CA GLY A 104 1.61 3.11 30.73
C GLY A 104 3.06 2.77 30.30
N GLY A 105 3.99 3.70 30.55
CA GLY A 105 5.40 3.61 30.13
C GLY A 105 5.71 4.18 28.74
N GLU A 106 4.71 4.51 27.93
CA GLU A 106 4.86 5.24 26.66
C GLU A 106 3.91 6.44 26.55
N CYS A 107 3.29 6.80 27.68
CA CYS A 107 2.34 7.89 27.77
C CYS A 107 3.09 9.21 27.89
N GLN A 108 2.93 10.09 26.90
CA GLN A 108 3.55 11.41 26.91
C GLN A 108 3.16 12.22 28.15
N LEU A 109 1.93 12.05 28.67
CA LEU A 109 1.50 12.74 29.89
C LEU A 109 2.21 12.25 31.13
N GLN A 110 2.49 10.95 31.21
CA GLN A 110 3.26 10.39 32.31
C GLN A 110 4.69 10.96 32.32
N ASP A 111 5.36 10.95 31.17
CA ASP A 111 6.74 11.42 31.05
C ASP A 111 6.86 12.92 31.36
N LEU A 112 5.95 13.73 30.80
CA LEU A 112 5.96 15.17 31.04
C LEU A 112 5.52 15.53 32.46
N ALA A 113 4.64 14.75 33.12
CA ALA A 113 4.29 14.99 34.51
C ALA A 113 5.49 14.80 35.45
N VAL A 114 6.33 13.80 35.19
CA VAL A 114 7.55 13.55 35.98
C VAL A 114 8.59 14.67 35.78
N GLY A 115 8.80 15.11 34.54
CA GLY A 115 9.83 16.11 34.22
C GLY A 115 9.41 17.57 34.46
N TYR A 116 8.15 17.90 34.23
CA TYR A 116 7.63 19.27 34.16
C TYR A 116 6.47 19.55 35.11
N GLY A 117 6.04 18.57 35.93
CA GLY A 117 4.97 18.73 36.92
C GLY A 117 5.45 19.10 38.31
N HIS A 118 4.48 19.36 39.20
CA HIS A 118 4.72 19.40 40.65
C HIS A 118 4.78 17.99 41.23
N SER A 119 5.45 17.83 42.37
CA SER A 119 5.51 16.56 43.10
C SER A 119 4.20 16.21 43.83
N MET A 120 3.32 17.20 44.06
CA MET A 120 2.03 17.02 44.71
C MET A 120 0.97 17.86 44.00
N SER A 121 -0.29 17.43 44.07
CA SER A 121 -1.45 18.20 43.59
C SER A 121 -2.16 18.88 44.76
N ASN A 122 -2.60 20.11 44.56
CA ASN A 122 -3.47 20.80 45.52
C ASN A 122 -4.95 20.47 45.33
N TYR A 123 -5.31 19.82 44.22
CA TYR A 123 -6.68 19.48 43.89
C TYR A 123 -7.18 18.28 44.72
N ARG A 124 -8.26 18.49 45.50
CA ARG A 124 -8.83 17.50 46.42
C ARG A 124 -10.31 17.19 46.15
N GLU A 125 -10.85 17.73 45.08
CA GLU A 125 -12.26 17.55 44.70
C GLU A 125 -12.46 16.28 43.86
N GLU A 126 -13.72 15.96 43.58
CA GLU A 126 -14.07 14.84 42.72
C GLU A 126 -13.65 15.12 41.27
N LYS A 127 -12.97 14.13 40.67
CA LYS A 127 -12.56 14.20 39.26
C LYS A 127 -13.75 13.86 38.37
N ARG A 128 -13.86 14.54 37.23
CA ARG A 128 -14.86 14.18 36.22
C ARG A 128 -14.67 12.75 35.72
N VAL A 129 -15.78 12.11 35.36
CA VAL A 129 -15.80 10.79 34.72
C VAL A 129 -16.45 10.91 33.35
N VAL A 130 -15.84 10.30 32.35
CA VAL A 130 -16.35 10.27 30.98
C VAL A 130 -16.60 8.81 30.58
N PHE A 131 -17.84 8.50 30.22
CA PHE A 131 -18.23 7.16 29.79
C PHE A 131 -17.55 6.74 28.47
N HIS A 132 -17.39 5.42 28.35
CA HIS A 132 -16.83 4.75 27.18
C HIS A 132 -17.60 5.07 25.91
N LYS A 133 -16.93 4.92 24.77
CA LYS A 133 -17.50 5.20 23.44
C LYS A 133 -17.20 4.06 22.48
N HIS A 134 -18.14 3.79 21.59
CA HIS A 134 -17.95 2.78 20.54
C HIS A 134 -17.38 3.43 19.29
N LEU A 135 -16.08 3.20 19.01
CA LEU A 135 -15.39 3.72 17.82
C LEU A 135 -15.20 2.68 16.70
N GLY A 136 -15.81 1.50 16.81
CA GLY A 136 -15.57 0.39 15.89
C GLY A 136 -14.58 -0.65 16.43
N PRO A 137 -14.10 -1.58 15.60
CA PRO A 137 -13.33 -2.75 16.06
C PRO A 137 -11.83 -2.48 16.28
N LEU A 138 -11.29 -1.38 15.74
CA LEU A 138 -9.85 -1.11 15.74
C LEU A 138 -9.40 -0.27 16.95
N ILE A 139 -10.19 0.75 17.29
CA ILE A 139 -9.84 1.72 18.33
C ILE A 139 -10.70 1.47 19.57
N SER A 140 -10.04 1.37 20.73
CA SER A 140 -10.67 1.35 22.04
C SER A 140 -10.79 2.77 22.56
N ALA A 141 -11.99 3.14 22.99
CA ALA A 141 -12.30 4.39 23.71
C ALA A 141 -13.04 4.07 25.01
N GLU A 142 -12.60 3.01 25.70
CA GLU A 142 -13.13 2.63 27.02
C GLU A 142 -12.74 3.65 28.09
N GLU A 143 -11.57 4.28 27.95
CA GLU A 143 -10.97 5.10 29.02
C GLU A 143 -10.93 6.59 28.68
N MET A 144 -12.05 7.10 28.16
CA MET A 144 -12.18 8.51 27.77
C MET A 144 -12.04 9.50 28.93
N SER A 145 -12.15 9.06 30.20
CA SER A 145 -11.77 9.85 31.37
C SER A 145 -10.30 10.31 31.33
N ARG A 146 -9.42 9.58 30.64
CA ARG A 146 -8.01 9.94 30.45
C ARG A 146 -7.80 11.08 29.46
N CYS A 147 -8.79 11.41 28.63
CA CYS A 147 -8.66 12.40 27.56
C CYS A 147 -8.42 13.81 28.12
N ILE A 148 -7.39 14.49 27.61
CA ILE A 148 -7.03 15.87 27.97
C ILE A 148 -7.53 16.92 26.96
N HIS A 149 -8.40 16.52 26.03
CA HIS A 149 -8.98 17.40 25.00
C HIS A 149 -7.96 18.17 24.15
N CYS A 150 -6.83 17.54 23.82
CA CYS A 150 -5.81 18.16 22.97
C CYS A 150 -6.23 18.25 21.47
N THR A 151 -7.39 17.68 21.12
CA THR A 151 -8.00 17.63 19.79
C THR A 151 -7.09 17.10 18.66
N ARG A 152 -6.00 16.38 18.98
CA ARG A 152 -5.12 15.77 17.97
C ARG A 152 -5.88 14.74 17.11
N CYS A 153 -6.69 13.87 17.72
CA CYS A 153 -7.48 12.87 17.00
C CYS A 153 -8.53 13.48 16.07
N VAL A 154 -9.20 14.55 16.50
CA VAL A 154 -10.18 15.30 15.69
C VAL A 154 -9.51 15.92 14.45
N ARG A 155 -8.41 16.65 14.67
CA ARG A 155 -7.61 17.26 13.59
C ARG A 155 -7.04 16.22 12.65
N PHE A 156 -6.55 15.10 13.17
CA PHE A 156 -6.06 14.00 12.34
C PHE A 156 -7.13 13.50 11.36
N GLY A 157 -8.34 13.20 11.86
CA GLY A 157 -9.44 12.75 11.00
C GLY A 157 -9.73 13.75 9.88
N GLN A 158 -9.89 15.03 10.22
CA GLN A 158 -10.21 16.08 9.26
C GLN A 158 -9.06 16.39 8.27
N GLU A 159 -7.83 16.47 8.75
CA GLU A 159 -6.69 16.98 7.99
C GLU A 159 -6.02 15.89 7.17
N VAL A 160 -5.72 14.76 7.82
CA VAL A 160 -4.99 13.63 7.23
C VAL A 160 -5.97 12.56 6.74
N GLY A 161 -6.91 12.11 7.59
CA GLY A 161 -7.92 11.12 7.22
C GLY A 161 -8.93 11.62 6.16
N GLY A 162 -9.06 12.94 6.01
CA GLY A 162 -9.98 13.60 5.09
C GLY A 162 -11.43 13.68 5.55
N ILE A 163 -11.77 13.09 6.70
CA ILE A 163 -13.13 13.03 7.23
C ILE A 163 -13.17 13.29 8.73
N MET A 164 -14.08 14.17 9.16
CA MET A 164 -14.25 14.51 10.57
C MET A 164 -15.22 13.54 11.25
N GLU A 165 -14.71 12.35 11.62
CA GLU A 165 -15.52 11.32 12.31
C GLU A 165 -15.60 11.55 13.82
N LEU A 166 -14.57 12.21 14.38
CA LEU A 166 -14.50 12.63 15.77
C LEU A 166 -14.71 14.14 15.88
N GLY A 167 -15.47 14.55 16.88
CA GLY A 167 -15.69 15.95 17.24
C GLY A 167 -15.58 16.18 18.75
N MET A 168 -15.58 17.45 19.15
CA MET A 168 -15.65 17.85 20.55
C MET A 168 -17.00 18.51 20.82
N ALA A 169 -17.84 17.91 21.67
CA ALA A 169 -19.08 18.53 22.14
C ALA A 169 -18.95 18.98 23.61
N GLY A 170 -19.88 19.82 24.06
CA GLY A 170 -19.84 20.43 25.39
C GLY A 170 -18.85 21.60 25.50
N ARG A 171 -18.81 22.22 26.68
CA ARG A 171 -17.92 23.35 27.00
C ARG A 171 -17.32 23.17 28.40
N GLY A 172 -16.14 23.74 28.62
CA GLY A 172 -15.44 23.67 29.90
C GLY A 172 -15.06 22.23 30.26
N GLU A 173 -15.28 21.85 31.53
CA GLU A 173 -14.99 20.49 32.01
C GLU A 173 -15.91 19.40 31.41
N HIS A 174 -17.10 19.80 30.93
CA HIS A 174 -18.06 18.93 30.28
C HIS A 174 -17.73 18.67 28.80
N SER A 175 -16.64 19.22 28.28
CA SER A 175 -16.19 18.90 26.94
C SER A 175 -15.84 17.40 26.82
N GLN A 176 -16.23 16.79 25.71
CA GLN A 176 -15.96 15.39 25.41
C GLN A 176 -15.64 15.20 23.94
N ILE A 177 -14.64 14.36 23.66
CA ILE A 177 -14.41 13.85 22.30
C ILE A 177 -15.37 12.68 22.05
N LEU A 178 -16.15 12.75 20.99
CA LEU A 178 -17.16 11.76 20.60
C LEU A 178 -17.28 11.65 19.09
N THR A 179 -17.93 10.59 18.61
CA THR A 179 -18.23 10.40 17.19
C THR A 179 -19.43 11.21 16.76
N PHE A 180 -19.44 11.61 15.50
CA PHE A 180 -20.61 12.23 14.90
C PHE A 180 -21.79 11.24 14.90
N LEU A 181 -22.89 11.59 15.58
CA LEU A 181 -24.12 10.77 15.67
C LEU A 181 -23.92 9.33 16.20
N GLY A 182 -22.87 9.07 16.99
CA GLY A 182 -22.61 7.72 17.53
C GLY A 182 -22.14 6.69 16.49
N GLN A 183 -21.74 7.14 15.30
CA GLN A 183 -21.20 6.29 14.24
C GLN A 183 -19.82 5.72 14.61
N SER A 184 -19.38 4.69 13.89
CA SER A 184 -18.01 4.17 13.94
C SER A 184 -17.01 5.16 13.31
N VAL A 185 -15.72 4.94 13.60
CA VAL A 185 -14.62 5.58 12.88
C VAL A 185 -14.16 4.58 11.83
N ASP A 186 -14.39 4.90 10.56
CA ASP A 186 -14.29 3.99 9.41
C ASP A 186 -13.25 4.44 8.37
N SER A 187 -12.57 5.57 8.56
CA SER A 187 -11.41 5.94 7.73
C SER A 187 -10.36 4.82 7.70
N GLU A 188 -9.81 4.51 6.52
CA GLU A 188 -8.74 3.53 6.32
C GLU A 188 -7.39 3.90 7.00
N LEU A 189 -7.30 5.11 7.57
CA LEU A 189 -6.16 5.60 8.34
C LEU A 189 -6.50 5.79 9.82
N SER A 190 -7.66 5.32 10.28
CA SER A 190 -8.21 5.65 11.59
C SER A 190 -7.31 5.23 12.75
N GLY A 191 -6.61 4.09 12.64
CA GLY A 191 -5.75 3.54 13.68
C GLY A 191 -4.58 4.44 14.07
N ASN A 192 -4.18 5.40 13.23
CA ASN A 192 -3.16 6.39 13.59
C ASN A 192 -3.60 7.32 14.73
N VAL A 193 -4.91 7.42 15.05
CA VAL A 193 -5.36 8.18 16.22
C VAL A 193 -4.88 7.57 17.54
N ILE A 194 -4.49 6.29 17.54
CA ILE A 194 -3.91 5.61 18.70
C ILE A 194 -2.52 6.19 19.00
N ASP A 195 -1.69 6.35 17.97
CA ASP A 195 -0.33 6.89 18.10
C ASP A 195 -0.35 8.39 18.39
N ILE A 196 -1.35 9.10 17.84
CA ILE A 196 -1.47 10.54 18.04
C ILE A 196 -2.01 10.91 19.44
N CYS A 197 -2.66 9.96 20.11
CA CYS A 197 -3.23 10.15 21.44
C CYS A 197 -2.11 10.18 22.51
N PRO A 198 -1.89 11.29 23.22
CA PRO A 198 -0.77 11.40 24.15
C PRO A 198 -1.03 10.80 25.55
N VAL A 199 -2.22 10.24 25.81
CA VAL A 199 -2.75 10.02 27.17
C VAL A 199 -3.42 8.67 27.41
N GLY A 200 -3.35 7.73 26.47
CA GLY A 200 -3.97 6.41 26.62
C GLY A 200 -5.50 6.42 26.69
N ALA A 201 -6.14 7.48 26.17
CA ALA A 201 -7.59 7.57 26.04
C ALA A 201 -8.11 6.83 24.79
N LEU A 202 -7.29 6.80 23.73
CA LEU A 202 -7.54 6.02 22.52
C LEU A 202 -6.42 4.99 22.40
N THR A 203 -6.76 3.71 22.44
CA THR A 203 -5.80 2.60 22.45
C THR A 203 -6.15 1.57 21.38
N SER A 204 -5.21 0.70 21.03
CA SER A 204 -5.45 -0.37 20.06
C SER A 204 -6.32 -1.45 20.69
N LYS A 205 -7.54 -1.63 20.19
CA LYS A 205 -8.47 -2.64 20.72
C LYS A 205 -7.92 -4.07 20.60
N PRO A 206 -7.26 -4.48 19.48
CA PRO A 206 -6.64 -5.81 19.38
C PRO A 206 -5.44 -6.02 20.32
N PHE A 207 -4.68 -4.98 20.62
CA PHE A 207 -3.47 -5.07 21.45
C PHE A 207 -3.72 -4.90 22.95
N ARG A 208 -4.79 -4.20 23.32
CA ARG A 208 -5.09 -3.76 24.69
C ARG A 208 -4.86 -4.86 25.71
N TYR A 209 -4.01 -4.57 26.71
CA TYR A 209 -3.63 -5.44 27.83
C TYR A 209 -2.87 -6.72 27.47
N SER A 210 -2.40 -6.88 26.23
CA SER A 210 -1.62 -8.05 25.84
C SER A 210 -0.14 -7.97 26.27
N ALA A 211 0.41 -6.77 26.45
CA ALA A 211 1.79 -6.53 26.89
C ALA A 211 1.97 -5.09 27.38
N ARG A 212 3.04 -4.84 28.15
CA ARG A 212 3.54 -3.49 28.47
C ARG A 212 4.63 -3.08 27.49
N THR A 213 4.76 -1.77 27.24
CA THR A 213 5.71 -1.25 26.24
C THR A 213 7.17 -1.61 26.54
N TRP A 214 7.57 -1.68 27.81
CA TRP A 214 8.93 -2.08 28.23
C TRP A 214 9.21 -3.57 28.09
N GLU A 215 8.19 -4.41 27.88
CA GLU A 215 8.35 -5.83 27.57
C GLU A 215 8.56 -6.08 26.07
N LEU A 216 8.31 -5.06 25.23
CA LEU A 216 8.29 -5.20 23.78
C LEU A 216 9.65 -4.86 23.17
N THR A 217 10.16 -5.79 22.37
CA THR A 217 11.29 -5.52 21.47
C THR A 217 10.77 -4.88 20.20
N ARG A 218 11.50 -3.89 19.66
CA ARG A 218 11.13 -3.15 18.45
C ARG A 218 12.01 -3.57 17.28
N ARG A 219 11.40 -4.00 16.16
CA ARG A 219 12.10 -4.41 14.94
C ARG A 219 11.58 -3.58 13.76
N ARG A 220 12.47 -2.94 13.00
CA ARG A 220 12.10 -2.18 11.80
C ARG A 220 11.77 -3.16 10.66
N SER A 221 10.72 -2.87 9.90
CA SER A 221 10.29 -3.66 8.74
C SER A 221 9.56 -2.77 7.71
N VAL A 222 8.98 -3.40 6.69
CA VAL A 222 8.23 -2.79 5.59
C VAL A 222 6.90 -3.52 5.43
N ALA A 223 5.81 -2.78 5.22
CA ALA A 223 4.50 -3.36 4.97
C ALA A 223 4.43 -4.05 3.58
N PRO A 224 3.86 -5.26 3.46
CA PRO A 224 3.84 -6.04 2.20
C PRO A 224 2.55 -5.89 1.37
N HIS A 225 1.70 -4.91 1.67
CA HIS A 225 0.29 -4.96 1.26
C HIS A 225 -0.05 -4.13 0.02
N ASP A 226 0.46 -2.91 -0.11
CA ASP A 226 0.34 -2.07 -1.31
C ASP A 226 1.71 -1.67 -1.83
N SER A 227 1.73 -1.06 -3.01
CA SER A 227 2.94 -0.65 -3.70
C SER A 227 3.73 0.48 -3.03
N LEU A 228 3.21 1.13 -1.98
CA LEU A 228 3.95 2.19 -1.29
C LEU A 228 5.08 1.61 -0.42
N GLY A 229 4.82 0.46 0.22
CA GLY A 229 5.75 -0.15 1.15
C GLY A 229 5.98 0.70 2.40
N SER A 230 4.92 1.02 3.16
CA SER A 230 5.02 1.81 4.39
C SER A 230 6.12 1.28 5.33
N ASN A 231 6.96 2.16 5.88
CA ASN A 231 7.95 1.75 6.89
C ASN A 231 7.28 1.56 8.24
N ILE A 232 7.56 0.42 8.89
CA ILE A 232 6.86 -0.01 10.10
C ILE A 232 7.83 -0.48 11.19
N VAL A 233 7.36 -0.48 12.43
CA VAL A 233 7.99 -1.10 13.59
C VAL A 233 7.10 -2.23 14.08
N VAL A 234 7.60 -3.46 13.95
CA VAL A 234 6.98 -4.65 14.50
C VAL A 234 7.42 -4.79 15.95
N GLN A 235 6.46 -4.84 16.88
CA GLN A 235 6.72 -4.99 18.31
C GLN A 235 6.43 -6.42 18.77
N VAL A 236 7.41 -7.01 19.44
CA VAL A 236 7.49 -8.45 19.72
C VAL A 236 7.62 -8.70 21.22
N LYS A 237 6.89 -9.68 21.74
CA LYS A 237 7.05 -10.25 23.09
C LYS A 237 7.12 -11.76 22.98
N GLN A 238 8.16 -12.37 23.54
CA GLN A 238 8.34 -13.83 23.57
C GLN A 238 8.18 -14.47 22.17
N ASP A 239 8.88 -13.90 21.18
CA ASP A 239 8.85 -14.37 19.78
C ASP A 239 7.47 -14.35 19.11
N ARG A 240 6.53 -13.56 19.65
CA ARG A 240 5.22 -13.30 19.05
C ARG A 240 5.05 -11.82 18.75
N VAL A 241 4.53 -11.51 17.57
CA VAL A 241 4.16 -10.14 17.20
C VAL A 241 2.94 -9.73 18.02
N LYS A 242 3.01 -8.58 18.67
CA LYS A 242 1.92 -8.04 19.50
C LYS A 242 1.22 -6.85 18.88
N ARG A 243 1.96 -5.99 18.17
CA ARG A 243 1.40 -4.87 17.40
C ARG A 243 2.39 -4.34 16.38
N VAL A 244 1.89 -3.57 15.44
CA VAL A 244 2.67 -2.84 14.43
C VAL A 244 2.41 -1.35 14.58
N LEU A 245 3.48 -0.54 14.56
CA LEU A 245 3.44 0.92 14.64
C LEU A 245 4.14 1.53 13.43
N PRO A 246 3.88 2.80 13.06
CA PRO A 246 4.61 3.47 12.00
C PRO A 246 6.10 3.63 12.37
N PHE A 247 6.99 3.41 11.39
CA PHE A 247 8.35 3.95 11.44
C PHE A 247 8.39 5.20 10.58
N GLU A 248 8.94 6.27 11.12
CA GLU A 248 8.92 7.54 10.42
C GLU A 248 9.87 7.57 9.22
N ASN A 249 9.34 7.90 8.05
CA ASN A 249 10.08 8.14 6.83
C ASN A 249 9.36 9.18 5.97
N GLU A 250 9.88 10.41 5.99
CA GLU A 250 9.32 11.57 5.28
C GLU A 250 9.17 11.34 3.77
N ALA A 251 10.06 10.54 3.17
CA ALA A 251 10.04 10.26 1.73
C ALA A 251 8.97 9.23 1.32
N VAL A 252 8.41 8.46 2.26
CA VAL A 252 7.47 7.35 1.96
C VAL A 252 6.14 7.56 2.69
N ASN A 253 6.08 7.19 3.96
CA ASN A 253 4.83 7.16 4.74
C ASN A 253 4.71 8.26 5.79
N GLU A 254 5.65 9.22 5.82
CA GLU A 254 5.76 10.25 6.84
C GLU A 254 5.81 9.61 8.24
N CYS A 255 4.77 9.77 9.05
CA CYS A 255 4.61 9.11 10.35
C CYS A 255 3.32 8.29 10.44
N TRP A 256 2.74 7.92 9.29
CA TRP A 256 1.44 7.23 9.21
C TRP A 256 1.59 5.83 8.62
N ILE A 257 0.62 4.96 8.91
CA ILE A 257 0.43 3.65 8.27
C ILE A 257 -1.05 3.41 8.03
N SER A 258 -1.41 2.58 7.04
CA SER A 258 -2.81 2.20 6.86
C SER A 258 -3.30 1.27 7.98
N ASP A 259 -4.62 1.19 8.17
CA ASP A 259 -5.20 0.25 9.13
C ASP A 259 -4.88 -1.20 8.76
N ARG A 260 -4.84 -1.49 7.46
CA ARG A 260 -4.37 -2.77 6.94
C ARG A 260 -2.96 -3.09 7.43
N ASP A 261 -1.99 -2.18 7.24
CA ASP A 261 -0.60 -2.38 7.67
C ASP A 261 -0.48 -2.53 9.20
N ARG A 262 -1.34 -1.83 9.94
CA ARG A 262 -1.35 -1.80 11.41
C ARG A 262 -1.88 -3.09 12.04
N PHE A 263 -2.94 -3.67 11.45
CA PHE A 263 -3.71 -4.75 12.08
C PHE A 263 -3.60 -6.10 11.36
N SER A 264 -2.97 -6.19 10.18
CA SER A 264 -2.77 -7.46 9.47
C SER A 264 -1.99 -8.50 10.28
N TYR A 265 -1.19 -8.09 11.27
CA TYR A 265 -0.44 -9.01 12.14
C TYR A 265 -1.33 -10.02 12.89
N GLU A 266 -2.63 -9.73 13.09
CA GLU A 266 -3.56 -10.71 13.67
C GLU A 266 -3.63 -11.99 12.82
N GLY A 267 -3.45 -11.89 11.50
CA GLY A 267 -3.46 -13.04 10.60
C GLY A 267 -2.26 -14.00 10.79
N LEU A 268 -1.24 -13.64 11.57
CA LEU A 268 -0.14 -14.55 11.93
C LEU A 268 -0.61 -15.68 12.85
N GLU A 269 -1.66 -15.43 13.63
CA GLU A 269 -2.23 -16.34 14.61
C GLU A 269 -3.53 -16.99 14.10
N ALA A 270 -3.76 -16.93 12.78
CA ALA A 270 -4.95 -17.49 12.16
C ALA A 270 -5.02 -19.01 12.35
N PRO A 271 -6.23 -19.59 12.59
CA PRO A 271 -6.36 -21.03 12.83
C PRO A 271 -5.92 -21.92 11.66
N ASP A 272 -5.98 -21.42 10.43
CA ASP A 272 -5.59 -22.13 9.20
C ASP A 272 -4.14 -21.86 8.79
N ARG A 273 -3.30 -21.35 9.71
CA ARG A 273 -1.85 -21.21 9.51
C ARG A 273 -1.23 -22.56 9.18
N LEU A 274 -0.52 -22.65 8.05
CA LEU A 274 0.17 -23.89 7.68
C LEU A 274 1.49 -24.01 8.47
N LEU A 275 1.58 -25.02 9.32
CA LEU A 275 2.73 -25.22 10.22
C LEU A 275 3.66 -26.36 9.79
N VAL A 276 3.16 -27.30 8.99
CA VAL A 276 3.89 -28.48 8.53
C VAL A 276 3.62 -28.70 7.04
N PRO A 277 4.56 -29.29 6.27
CA PRO A 277 4.26 -29.73 4.92
C PRO A 277 3.08 -30.71 4.90
N MET A 278 2.24 -30.63 3.87
CA MET A 278 1.11 -31.52 3.69
C MET A 278 1.07 -32.04 2.26
N ILE A 279 0.79 -33.33 2.09
CA ILE A 279 0.64 -33.98 0.78
C ILE A 279 -0.72 -34.67 0.74
N LYS A 280 -1.38 -34.59 -0.40
CA LYS A 280 -2.64 -35.26 -0.66
C LYS A 280 -2.37 -36.68 -1.16
N GLN A 281 -2.88 -37.67 -0.44
CA GLN A 281 -2.78 -39.09 -0.77
C GLN A 281 -4.18 -39.69 -0.73
N ASP A 282 -4.61 -40.38 -1.78
CA ASP A 282 -5.96 -40.97 -1.87
C ASP A 282 -7.10 -39.96 -1.59
N ASN A 283 -6.92 -38.72 -2.07
CA ASN A 283 -7.79 -37.57 -1.79
C ASN A 283 -7.87 -37.11 -0.33
N GLU A 284 -7.04 -37.65 0.56
CA GLU A 284 -6.93 -37.24 1.95
C GLU A 284 -5.65 -36.44 2.19
N TRP A 285 -5.76 -35.37 2.97
CA TRP A 285 -4.61 -34.58 3.37
C TRP A 285 -3.85 -35.25 4.51
N ARG A 286 -2.54 -35.42 4.34
CA ARG A 286 -1.65 -35.97 5.36
C ARG A 286 -0.48 -35.04 5.60
N GLU A 287 -0.11 -34.88 6.87
CA GLU A 287 1.13 -34.21 7.24
C GLU A 287 2.32 -35.01 6.73
N ALA A 288 3.33 -34.31 6.23
CA ALA A 288 4.54 -34.89 5.65
C ALA A 288 5.79 -34.25 6.24
N SER A 289 6.91 -34.97 6.19
CA SER A 289 8.21 -34.35 6.46
C SER A 289 8.64 -33.46 5.29
N TRP A 290 9.56 -32.54 5.55
CA TRP A 290 10.13 -31.70 4.49
C TRP A 290 10.84 -32.53 3.42
N GLU A 291 11.56 -33.59 3.81
CA GLU A 291 12.24 -34.49 2.90
C GLU A 291 11.23 -35.17 1.97
N SER A 292 10.17 -35.78 2.52
CA SER A 292 9.15 -36.46 1.71
C SER A 292 8.41 -35.50 0.77
N ALA A 293 8.12 -34.27 1.21
CA ALA A 293 7.45 -33.28 0.37
C ALA A 293 8.35 -32.76 -0.75
N LEU A 294 9.63 -32.50 -0.46
CA LEU A 294 10.61 -32.09 -1.48
C LEU A 294 10.90 -33.23 -2.47
N ASP A 295 10.99 -34.47 -2.00
CA ASP A 295 11.13 -35.65 -2.87
C ASP A 295 9.92 -35.80 -3.79
N TYR A 296 8.69 -35.68 -3.27
CA TYR A 296 7.49 -35.69 -4.11
C TYR A 296 7.54 -34.62 -5.20
N ILE A 297 7.88 -33.37 -4.84
CA ILE A 297 7.92 -32.24 -5.78
C ILE A 297 8.97 -32.47 -6.87
N THR A 298 10.20 -32.83 -6.48
CA THR A 298 11.32 -33.00 -7.41
C THR A 298 11.06 -34.12 -8.42
N HIS A 299 10.50 -35.25 -7.97
CA HIS A 299 10.08 -36.33 -8.86
C HIS A 299 8.92 -35.90 -9.76
N ALA A 300 7.87 -35.26 -9.22
CA ALA A 300 6.72 -34.83 -10.01
C ALA A 300 7.12 -33.84 -11.12
N LEU A 301 7.95 -32.85 -10.80
CA LEU A 301 8.43 -31.87 -11.79
C LEU A 301 9.33 -32.52 -12.84
N SER A 302 10.26 -33.40 -12.43
CA SER A 302 11.16 -34.09 -13.36
C SER A 302 10.41 -35.03 -14.30
N ASP A 303 9.46 -35.80 -13.78
CA ASP A 303 8.63 -36.72 -14.56
C ASP A 303 7.79 -35.97 -15.60
N ILE A 304 7.18 -34.85 -15.20
CA ILE A 304 6.37 -34.02 -16.08
C ILE A 304 7.24 -33.37 -17.16
N ALA A 305 8.40 -32.83 -16.80
CA ALA A 305 9.35 -32.28 -17.76
C ALA A 305 9.78 -33.33 -18.79
N GLN A 306 10.04 -34.57 -18.37
CA GLN A 306 10.44 -35.68 -19.27
C GLN A 306 9.30 -36.17 -20.16
N LYS A 307 8.09 -36.34 -19.61
CA LYS A 307 6.93 -36.92 -20.33
C LYS A 307 6.19 -35.91 -21.21
N HIS A 308 6.11 -34.66 -20.77
CA HIS A 308 5.27 -33.62 -21.39
C HIS A 308 6.06 -32.40 -21.86
N GLY A 309 7.38 -32.37 -21.63
CA GLY A 309 8.25 -31.25 -21.94
C GLY A 309 8.25 -30.19 -20.82
N PRO A 310 9.33 -29.43 -20.68
CA PRO A 310 9.49 -28.46 -19.58
C PRO A 310 8.47 -27.31 -19.64
N GLU A 311 8.03 -26.92 -20.84
CA GLU A 311 6.99 -25.90 -21.06
C GLU A 311 5.60 -26.28 -20.51
N SER A 312 5.44 -27.53 -20.06
CA SER A 312 4.23 -28.00 -19.39
C SER A 312 4.19 -27.68 -17.88
N ILE A 313 5.23 -27.02 -17.35
CA ILE A 313 5.34 -26.58 -15.96
C ILE A 313 5.20 -25.07 -15.91
N GLY A 314 4.29 -24.54 -15.09
CA GLY A 314 4.10 -23.09 -14.91
C GLY A 314 4.15 -22.66 -13.44
N MET A 315 4.56 -21.42 -13.19
CA MET A 315 4.56 -20.81 -11.86
C MET A 315 3.76 -19.52 -11.81
N LEU A 316 2.88 -19.40 -10.81
CA LEU A 316 2.12 -18.17 -10.52
C LEU A 316 2.54 -17.68 -9.14
N ALA A 317 3.08 -16.47 -9.07
CA ALA A 317 3.67 -15.91 -7.86
C ALA A 317 2.93 -14.66 -7.39
N SER A 318 2.81 -14.48 -6.08
CA SER A 318 2.18 -13.29 -5.52
C SER A 318 3.03 -12.05 -5.80
N PRO A 319 2.42 -10.93 -6.26
CA PRO A 319 3.11 -9.67 -6.47
C PRO A 319 3.55 -9.00 -5.15
N SER A 320 3.15 -9.55 -4.00
CA SER A 320 3.62 -9.18 -2.65
C SER A 320 4.75 -10.07 -2.12
N SER A 321 5.24 -11.04 -2.90
CA SER A 321 6.42 -11.84 -2.53
C SER A 321 7.69 -11.00 -2.58
N THR A 322 8.71 -11.37 -1.81
CA THR A 322 9.97 -10.62 -1.76
C THR A 322 10.72 -10.65 -3.09
N LEU A 323 11.60 -9.68 -3.32
CA LEU A 323 12.43 -9.61 -4.52
C LEU A 323 13.22 -10.92 -4.71
N GLU A 324 13.73 -11.44 -3.61
CA GLU A 324 14.52 -12.66 -3.57
C GLU A 324 13.69 -13.90 -3.92
N GLU A 325 12.44 -13.99 -3.44
CA GLU A 325 11.50 -15.07 -3.80
C GLU A 325 11.11 -15.03 -5.28
N LEU A 326 10.78 -13.85 -5.81
CA LEU A 326 10.42 -13.67 -7.21
C LEU A 326 11.60 -13.99 -8.14
N TYR A 327 12.81 -13.56 -7.77
CA TYR A 327 14.03 -13.85 -8.53
C TYR A 327 14.33 -15.36 -8.54
N LEU A 328 14.31 -16.01 -7.38
CA LEU A 328 14.56 -17.45 -7.30
C LEU A 328 13.47 -18.27 -7.99
N GLY A 329 12.21 -17.84 -7.95
CA GLY A 329 11.13 -18.46 -8.72
C GLY A 329 11.41 -18.40 -10.23
N GLY A 330 11.81 -17.23 -10.74
CA GLY A 330 12.20 -17.08 -12.15
C GLY A 330 13.42 -17.92 -12.52
N ALA A 331 14.44 -17.95 -11.67
CA ALA A 331 15.64 -18.78 -11.86
C ALA A 331 15.31 -20.28 -11.84
N LEU A 332 14.37 -20.70 -10.98
CA LEU A 332 13.94 -22.10 -10.85
C LEU A 332 13.24 -22.56 -12.12
N MET A 333 12.28 -21.79 -12.61
CA MET A 333 11.54 -22.13 -13.84
C MET A 333 12.46 -22.19 -15.06
N ARG A 334 13.34 -21.20 -15.22
CA ARG A 334 14.30 -21.18 -16.33
C ARG A 334 15.34 -22.31 -16.22
N GLY A 335 15.74 -22.66 -15.00
CA GLY A 335 16.57 -23.84 -14.73
C GLY A 335 15.89 -25.15 -15.13
N LEU A 336 14.57 -25.23 -14.98
CA LEU A 336 13.75 -26.33 -15.51
C LEU A 336 13.51 -26.23 -17.03
N SER A 337 14.12 -25.26 -17.73
CA SER A 337 13.89 -24.97 -19.15
C SER A 337 12.44 -24.57 -19.49
N SER A 338 11.75 -23.96 -18.52
CA SER A 338 10.41 -23.38 -18.70
C SER A 338 10.48 -21.86 -18.53
N GLU A 339 9.85 -21.13 -19.44
CA GLU A 339 9.71 -19.67 -19.33
C GLU A 339 8.33 -19.26 -18.77
N ASN A 340 7.55 -20.23 -18.31
CA ASN A 340 6.20 -20.03 -17.80
C ASN A 340 6.23 -19.61 -16.33
N ILE A 341 6.45 -18.33 -16.08
CA ILE A 341 6.30 -17.71 -14.76
C ILE A 341 5.61 -16.37 -14.94
N ASP A 342 4.67 -16.02 -14.06
CA ASP A 342 4.15 -14.65 -14.02
C ASP A 342 3.69 -14.26 -12.61
N PHE A 343 3.89 -12.98 -12.26
CA PHE A 343 3.44 -12.38 -11.01
C PHE A 343 2.23 -11.45 -11.20
N ARG A 344 1.85 -11.15 -12.45
CA ARG A 344 0.79 -10.17 -12.81
C ARG A 344 -0.57 -10.87 -12.89
N LEU A 345 -1.04 -11.36 -11.74
CA LEU A 345 -2.14 -12.32 -11.64
C LEU A 345 -3.51 -11.76 -12.03
N ARG A 346 -3.70 -10.44 -11.91
CA ARG A 346 -4.95 -9.75 -12.24
C ARG A 346 -4.94 -8.99 -13.56
N GLN A 347 -3.80 -8.95 -14.25
CA GLN A 347 -3.73 -8.31 -15.56
C GLN A 347 -4.41 -9.22 -16.60
N SER A 348 -5.32 -8.66 -17.40
CA SER A 348 -6.05 -9.40 -18.43
C SER A 348 -5.49 -9.19 -19.84
N ASP A 349 -4.87 -8.04 -20.09
CA ASP A 349 -4.32 -7.67 -21.39
C ASP A 349 -2.81 -7.49 -21.30
N PHE A 350 -2.08 -8.34 -22.04
CA PHE A 350 -0.62 -8.39 -22.10
C PHE A 350 -0.08 -7.96 -23.48
N SER A 351 -0.91 -7.36 -24.33
CA SER A 351 -0.57 -6.98 -25.70
C SER A 351 0.67 -6.08 -25.79
N MET A 352 0.96 -5.32 -24.74
CA MET A 352 2.08 -4.36 -24.68
C MET A 352 3.36 -4.88 -24.03
N ASP A 353 3.44 -6.17 -23.71
CA ASP A 353 4.66 -6.73 -23.12
C ASP A 353 5.85 -6.67 -24.09
N ALA A 354 5.63 -6.98 -25.37
CA ALA A 354 6.68 -6.99 -26.39
C ALA A 354 7.17 -5.58 -26.76
N GLU A 355 6.33 -4.56 -26.59
CA GLU A 355 6.63 -3.17 -26.97
C GLU A 355 7.24 -2.34 -25.83
N ARG A 356 7.32 -2.90 -24.62
CA ARG A 356 7.80 -2.18 -23.43
C ARG A 356 9.30 -1.91 -23.50
N THR A 357 9.75 -0.74 -23.03
CA THR A 357 11.19 -0.40 -23.06
C THR A 357 11.87 -0.37 -21.69
N GLY A 358 11.11 -0.55 -20.61
CA GLY A 358 11.66 -0.72 -19.26
C GLY A 358 10.63 -1.13 -18.21
N VAL A 359 10.97 -0.94 -16.93
CA VAL A 359 10.16 -1.38 -15.80
C VAL A 359 9.10 -0.32 -15.44
N PRO A 360 7.80 -0.71 -15.35
CA PRO A 360 6.75 0.19 -14.92
C PRO A 360 6.95 0.70 -13.49
N TRP A 361 6.68 1.98 -13.27
CA TRP A 361 6.80 2.66 -11.98
C TRP A 361 5.94 3.94 -11.95
N ILE A 362 5.86 4.62 -10.80
CA ILE A 362 4.99 5.79 -10.62
C ILE A 362 5.47 7.06 -11.36
N GLY A 363 6.71 7.06 -11.88
CA GLY A 363 7.22 8.14 -12.74
C GLY A 363 7.90 9.32 -12.02
N HIS A 364 7.90 9.33 -10.68
CA HIS A 364 8.49 10.37 -9.85
C HIS A 364 8.74 9.86 -8.42
N ALA A 365 9.39 10.66 -7.56
CA ALA A 365 9.50 10.33 -6.14
C ALA A 365 8.19 10.63 -5.39
N ILE A 366 7.85 9.84 -4.37
CA ILE A 366 6.59 9.94 -3.62
C ILE A 366 6.42 11.30 -2.94
N ASP A 367 7.50 11.90 -2.46
CA ASP A 367 7.51 13.20 -1.79
C ASP A 367 7.34 14.39 -2.75
N GLU A 368 7.41 14.17 -4.08
CA GLU A 368 7.15 15.22 -5.08
C GLU A 368 5.64 15.49 -5.29
N VAL A 369 4.73 14.68 -4.75
CA VAL A 369 3.28 14.82 -4.98
C VAL A 369 2.75 16.22 -4.63
N ASP A 370 3.31 16.86 -3.60
CA ASP A 370 2.92 18.21 -3.19
C ASP A 370 3.34 19.32 -4.17
N SER A 371 4.19 18.99 -5.15
CA SER A 371 4.69 19.94 -6.15
C SER A 371 3.86 19.97 -7.45
N PHE A 372 2.85 19.12 -7.57
CA PHE A 372 2.10 18.97 -8.81
C PHE A 372 1.12 20.12 -9.00
N ASP A 373 1.02 20.61 -10.24
CA ASP A 373 -0.01 21.55 -10.63
C ASP A 373 -1.30 20.80 -11.02
N ALA A 374 -1.16 19.68 -11.73
CA ALA A 374 -2.27 18.83 -12.16
C ALA A 374 -1.92 17.34 -12.05
N LEU A 375 -2.87 16.54 -11.56
CA LEU A 375 -2.75 15.09 -11.42
C LEU A 375 -4.00 14.39 -11.97
N PHE A 376 -3.85 13.68 -13.08
CA PHE A 376 -4.92 12.89 -13.69
C PHE A 376 -4.80 11.41 -13.34
N ILE A 377 -5.77 10.88 -12.59
CA ILE A 377 -5.80 9.50 -12.12
C ILE A 377 -6.84 8.69 -12.90
N ILE A 378 -6.41 7.60 -13.53
CA ILE A 378 -7.25 6.75 -14.37
C ILE A 378 -7.42 5.38 -13.70
N GLY A 379 -8.67 4.97 -13.46
CA GLY A 379 -9.04 3.63 -13.01
C GLY A 379 -8.42 3.22 -11.67
N SER A 380 -8.75 3.94 -10.60
CA SER A 380 -8.22 3.69 -9.25
C SER A 380 -9.30 3.84 -8.19
N PHE A 381 -9.39 2.90 -7.24
CA PHE A 381 -10.09 3.11 -5.98
C PHE A 381 -9.10 3.70 -4.97
N LEU A 382 -8.55 4.88 -5.30
CA LEU A 382 -7.30 5.42 -4.73
C LEU A 382 -7.19 5.29 -3.19
N ARG A 383 -8.25 5.65 -2.47
CA ARG A 383 -8.29 5.54 -1.00
C ARG A 383 -8.13 4.11 -0.48
N LYS A 384 -8.69 3.13 -1.18
CA LYS A 384 -8.70 1.72 -0.76
C LYS A 384 -7.51 0.95 -1.33
N ASP A 385 -7.06 1.32 -2.52
CA ASP A 385 -5.86 0.75 -3.13
C ASP A 385 -4.59 1.25 -2.42
N HIS A 386 -4.45 2.58 -2.26
CA HIS A 386 -3.24 3.25 -1.75
C HIS A 386 -3.56 4.36 -0.72
N PRO A 387 -3.98 4.00 0.51
CA PRO A 387 -4.45 4.95 1.53
C PRO A 387 -3.53 6.15 1.79
N LEU A 388 -2.22 5.92 1.88
CA LEU A 388 -1.25 6.98 2.19
C LEU A 388 -0.86 7.82 0.98
N LEU A 389 -0.84 7.27 -0.24
CA LEU A 389 -0.76 8.09 -1.45
C LEU A 389 -1.99 8.99 -1.56
N SER A 390 -3.19 8.46 -1.27
CA SER A 390 -4.41 9.27 -1.20
C SER A 390 -4.30 10.40 -0.18
N ALA A 391 -3.68 10.18 0.97
CA ALA A 391 -3.46 11.23 1.97
C ALA A 391 -2.52 12.34 1.47
N ARG A 392 -1.44 11.98 0.76
CA ARG A 392 -0.54 12.96 0.13
C ARG A 392 -1.23 13.74 -0.99
N VAL A 393 -1.96 13.06 -1.88
CA VAL A 393 -2.74 13.73 -2.94
C VAL A 393 -3.78 14.68 -2.34
N ARG A 394 -4.43 14.29 -1.23
CA ARG A 394 -5.37 15.16 -0.52
C ARG A 394 -4.68 16.41 0.03
N HIS A 395 -3.47 16.29 0.56
CA HIS A 395 -2.68 17.42 1.02
C HIS A 395 -2.32 18.35 -0.15
N ALA A 396 -1.82 17.80 -1.26
CA ALA A 396 -1.52 18.53 -2.49
C ALA A 396 -2.75 19.26 -3.04
N ALA A 397 -3.90 18.59 -3.11
CA ALA A 397 -5.18 19.16 -3.56
C ALA A 397 -5.62 20.35 -2.70
N LYS A 398 -5.45 20.28 -1.37
CA LYS A 398 -5.72 21.41 -0.46
C LYS A 398 -4.78 22.60 -0.69
N ASN A 399 -3.59 22.34 -1.25
CA ASN A 399 -2.57 23.35 -1.55
C ASN A 399 -2.61 23.84 -3.02
N GLY A 400 -3.60 23.42 -3.81
CA GLY A 400 -3.86 23.98 -5.13
C GLY A 400 -3.72 23.00 -6.30
N THR A 401 -3.23 21.78 -6.08
CA THR A 401 -3.14 20.77 -7.14
C THR A 401 -4.51 20.43 -7.73
N ARG A 402 -4.63 20.49 -9.05
CA ARG A 402 -5.81 20.05 -9.79
C ARG A 402 -5.83 18.54 -9.89
N VAL A 403 -6.61 17.89 -9.03
CA VAL A 403 -6.86 16.45 -9.15
C VAL A 403 -7.96 16.20 -10.16
N LEU A 404 -7.73 15.31 -11.11
CA LEU A 404 -8.70 14.83 -12.10
C LEU A 404 -8.84 13.32 -11.98
N SER A 405 -10.04 12.78 -12.21
CA SER A 405 -10.29 11.34 -12.15
C SER A 405 -11.18 10.85 -13.29
N MET A 406 -10.77 9.74 -13.91
CA MET A 406 -11.61 8.95 -14.82
C MET A 406 -11.72 7.53 -14.28
N HIS A 407 -12.94 7.05 -14.03
CA HIS A 407 -13.19 5.70 -13.56
C HIS A 407 -14.60 5.21 -13.96
N ALA A 408 -15.07 4.08 -13.45
CA ALA A 408 -16.42 3.56 -13.68
C ALA A 408 -17.44 4.07 -12.66
N THR A 409 -16.94 4.76 -11.63
CA THR A 409 -17.71 5.40 -10.57
C THR A 409 -17.03 6.69 -10.16
N VAL A 410 -17.82 7.68 -9.75
CA VAL A 410 -17.30 8.88 -9.09
C VAL A 410 -17.04 8.57 -7.62
N GLU A 411 -15.79 8.33 -7.26
CA GLU A 411 -15.42 8.04 -5.88
C GLU A 411 -15.33 9.30 -5.00
N ASP A 412 -15.77 9.17 -3.75
CA ASP A 412 -15.48 10.18 -2.72
C ASP A 412 -14.10 9.90 -2.10
N TRP A 413 -13.09 10.56 -2.67
CA TRP A 413 -11.71 10.50 -2.19
C TRP A 413 -11.43 11.40 -0.97
N LEU A 414 -12.44 12.05 -0.41
CA LEU A 414 -12.31 12.98 0.71
C LEU A 414 -11.30 14.10 0.42
N MET A 415 -11.32 14.61 -0.81
CA MET A 415 -10.48 15.69 -1.28
C MET A 415 -11.20 16.47 -2.37
N PRO A 416 -10.85 17.75 -2.60
CA PRO A 416 -11.31 18.46 -3.79
C PRO A 416 -10.81 17.76 -5.06
N VAL A 417 -11.72 17.42 -5.96
CA VAL A 417 -11.39 16.89 -7.29
C VAL A 417 -12.01 17.81 -8.33
N SER A 418 -11.20 18.33 -9.23
CA SER A 418 -11.59 19.38 -10.18
C SER A 418 -12.45 18.84 -11.32
N VAL A 419 -12.14 17.63 -11.81
CA VAL A 419 -12.92 16.93 -12.82
C VAL A 419 -13.06 15.47 -12.40
N GLN A 420 -14.29 14.96 -12.34
CA GLN A 420 -14.58 13.56 -12.07
C GLN A 420 -15.50 13.00 -13.14
N GLN A 421 -15.14 11.86 -13.71
CA GLN A 421 -15.89 11.23 -14.80
C GLN A 421 -16.11 9.75 -14.50
N ALA A 422 -17.38 9.34 -14.51
CA ALA A 422 -17.79 7.95 -14.46
C ALA A 422 -18.20 7.48 -15.87
N LEU A 423 -17.46 6.50 -16.39
CA LEU A 423 -17.66 5.94 -17.72
C LEU A 423 -17.71 4.41 -17.63
N ALA A 424 -18.61 3.79 -18.35
CA ALA A 424 -18.61 2.33 -18.47
C ALA A 424 -17.26 1.86 -19.06
N PRO A 425 -16.70 0.72 -18.62
CA PRO A 425 -15.35 0.27 -19.00
C PRO A 425 -15.06 0.34 -20.51
N HIS A 426 -15.99 -0.11 -21.34
CA HIS A 426 -15.84 -0.09 -22.81
C HIS A 426 -15.63 1.31 -23.43
N ARG A 427 -16.01 2.39 -22.75
CA ARG A 427 -15.88 3.79 -23.21
C ARG A 427 -14.54 4.42 -22.84
N TRP A 428 -13.71 3.76 -22.03
CA TRP A 428 -12.50 4.40 -21.49
C TRP A 428 -11.50 4.75 -22.60
N VAL A 429 -11.30 3.85 -23.57
CA VAL A 429 -10.37 4.10 -24.68
C VAL A 429 -10.90 5.22 -25.58
N ASP A 430 -12.18 5.17 -25.96
CA ASP A 430 -12.87 6.24 -26.72
C ASP A 430 -12.63 7.61 -26.09
N HIS A 431 -12.93 7.69 -24.79
CA HIS A 431 -12.89 8.95 -24.06
C HIS A 431 -11.46 9.47 -23.91
N LEU A 432 -10.48 8.60 -23.71
CA LEU A 432 -9.07 8.99 -23.70
C LEU A 432 -8.61 9.52 -25.07
N ILE A 433 -9.10 8.94 -26.18
CA ILE A 433 -8.82 9.46 -27.52
C ILE A 433 -9.45 10.85 -27.69
N GLU A 434 -10.69 11.05 -27.23
CA GLU A 434 -11.33 12.37 -27.23
C GLU A 434 -10.53 13.39 -26.41
N VAL A 435 -10.01 13.01 -25.23
CA VAL A 435 -9.14 13.85 -24.39
C VAL A 435 -7.83 14.18 -25.13
N LEU A 436 -7.21 13.21 -25.80
CA LEU A 436 -6.01 13.43 -26.61
C LEU A 436 -6.24 14.48 -27.70
N VAL A 437 -7.34 14.36 -28.45
CA VAL A 437 -7.71 15.31 -29.51
C VAL A 437 -8.05 16.68 -28.92
N ALA A 438 -8.73 16.74 -27.77
CA ALA A 438 -9.01 18.00 -27.08
C ALA A 438 -7.73 18.71 -26.61
N CYS A 439 -6.77 17.98 -26.04
CA CYS A 439 -5.46 18.50 -25.67
C CYS A 439 -4.72 19.05 -26.89
N ALA A 440 -4.74 18.33 -28.02
CA ALA A 440 -4.07 18.75 -29.25
C ALA A 440 -4.65 20.08 -29.78
N GLY A 441 -5.98 20.18 -29.81
CA GLY A 441 -6.67 21.40 -30.20
C GLY A 441 -6.34 22.60 -29.31
N GLN A 442 -6.28 22.41 -27.99
CA GLN A 442 -5.94 23.50 -27.05
C GLN A 442 -4.47 23.92 -27.13
N LEU A 443 -3.56 22.98 -27.36
CA LEU A 443 -2.13 23.24 -27.54
C LEU A 443 -1.78 23.73 -28.95
N GLN A 444 -2.76 23.81 -29.86
CA GLN A 444 -2.56 24.14 -31.28
C GLN A 444 -1.53 23.22 -31.97
N GLN A 445 -1.53 21.95 -31.58
CA GLN A 445 -0.69 20.90 -32.17
C GLN A 445 -1.55 19.93 -32.98
N PRO A 446 -1.03 19.30 -34.04
CA PRO A 446 -1.78 18.34 -34.82
C PRO A 446 -2.10 17.10 -33.96
N ALA A 447 -3.38 16.72 -33.89
CA ALA A 447 -3.76 15.40 -33.39
C ALA A 447 -3.20 14.30 -34.33
N PRO A 448 -2.98 13.07 -33.83
CA PRO A 448 -2.59 11.95 -34.69
C PRO A 448 -3.53 11.78 -35.88
N ALA A 449 -2.98 11.52 -37.07
CA ALA A 449 -3.74 11.54 -38.32
C ALA A 449 -4.98 10.65 -38.33
N MET A 450 -4.89 9.50 -37.65
CA MET A 450 -5.97 8.53 -37.53
C MET A 450 -7.16 8.99 -36.66
N TYR A 451 -7.01 10.07 -35.90
CA TYR A 451 -8.05 10.61 -35.02
C TYR A 451 -8.54 12.01 -35.45
N HIS A 452 -8.20 12.47 -36.65
CA HIS A 452 -8.65 13.78 -37.15
C HIS A 452 -10.18 13.93 -37.26
N GLU A 453 -10.89 12.83 -37.45
CA GLU A 453 -12.37 12.82 -37.54
C GLU A 453 -13.06 12.69 -36.17
N VAL A 454 -12.30 12.52 -35.08
CA VAL A 454 -12.87 12.40 -33.73
C VAL A 454 -13.22 13.80 -33.22
N GLU A 455 -14.49 14.01 -32.89
CA GLU A 455 -14.94 15.22 -32.21
C GLU A 455 -14.97 15.01 -30.69
N PRO A 456 -14.17 15.75 -29.90
CA PRO A 456 -14.17 15.58 -28.45
C PRO A 456 -15.50 15.97 -27.81
N SER A 457 -15.97 15.18 -26.85
CA SER A 457 -17.13 15.54 -26.00
C SER A 457 -16.86 16.78 -25.13
N ALA A 458 -17.92 17.34 -24.54
CA ALA A 458 -17.77 18.45 -23.60
C ALA A 458 -16.97 18.02 -22.35
N GLU A 459 -17.19 16.80 -21.91
CA GLU A 459 -16.52 16.13 -20.81
C GLU A 459 -15.01 15.98 -21.11
N ALA A 460 -14.65 15.49 -22.30
CA ALA A 460 -13.25 15.37 -22.72
C ALA A 460 -12.55 16.74 -22.80
N ARG A 461 -13.23 17.77 -23.34
CA ARG A 461 -12.69 19.15 -23.39
C ARG A 461 -12.46 19.73 -22.00
N ALA A 462 -13.36 19.49 -21.04
CA ALA A 462 -13.22 19.95 -19.67
C ALA A 462 -12.04 19.29 -18.96
N LEU A 463 -11.85 17.98 -19.16
CA LEU A 463 -10.71 17.26 -18.61
C LEU A 463 -9.39 17.74 -19.21
N ALA A 464 -9.33 17.90 -20.54
CA ALA A 464 -8.16 18.43 -21.24
C ALA A 464 -7.78 19.83 -20.74
N ALA A 465 -8.76 20.72 -20.59
CA ALA A 465 -8.53 22.07 -20.06
C ALA A 465 -7.91 22.04 -18.66
N ALA A 466 -8.48 21.24 -17.75
CA ALA A 466 -7.99 21.15 -16.38
C ALA A 466 -6.62 20.44 -16.28
N LEU A 467 -6.31 19.47 -17.16
CA LEU A 467 -5.00 18.82 -17.22
C LEU A 467 -3.90 19.78 -17.72
N LEU A 468 -4.26 20.72 -18.60
CA LEU A 468 -3.34 21.70 -19.17
C LEU A 468 -3.11 22.94 -18.27
N GLU A 469 -3.75 23.02 -17.11
CA GLU A 469 -3.44 24.04 -16.10
C GLU A 469 -2.09 23.74 -15.41
N GLY A 470 -1.18 24.71 -15.41
CA GLY A 470 0.16 24.59 -14.80
C GLY A 470 1.18 23.84 -15.67
N GLU A 471 2.38 23.64 -15.14
CA GLU A 471 3.53 23.04 -15.85
C GLU A 471 3.85 21.63 -15.34
N ASN A 472 3.80 21.40 -14.03
CA ASN A 472 4.10 20.10 -13.42
C ASN A 472 2.86 19.20 -13.44
N ARG A 473 2.60 18.61 -14.61
CA ARG A 473 1.46 17.75 -14.90
C ARG A 473 1.85 16.29 -14.74
N VAL A 474 0.99 15.48 -14.13
CA VAL A 474 1.23 14.04 -13.92
C VAL A 474 -0.01 13.23 -14.26
N ILE A 475 0.17 12.08 -14.90
CA ILE A 475 -0.90 11.12 -15.21
C ILE A 475 -0.56 9.77 -14.58
N TRP A 476 -1.48 9.20 -13.81
CA TRP A 476 -1.34 7.90 -13.17
C TRP A 476 -2.37 6.89 -13.68
N LEU A 477 -1.91 5.66 -13.98
CA LEU A 477 -2.78 4.49 -14.07
C LEU A 477 -2.86 3.79 -12.71
N GLY A 478 -4.09 3.61 -12.22
CA GLY A 478 -4.39 2.80 -11.05
C GLY A 478 -4.60 1.33 -11.37
N ASN A 479 -4.92 0.57 -10.33
CA ASN A 479 -5.06 -0.89 -10.39
C ASN A 479 -6.15 -1.32 -11.38
N THR A 480 -7.32 -0.68 -11.33
CA THR A 480 -8.44 -1.01 -12.21
C THR A 480 -8.14 -0.71 -13.68
N ALA A 481 -7.29 0.27 -13.98
CA ALA A 481 -6.83 0.54 -15.36
C ALA A 481 -5.87 -0.55 -15.87
N VAL A 482 -4.96 -1.05 -15.02
CA VAL A 482 -4.04 -2.15 -15.38
C VAL A 482 -4.79 -3.47 -15.56
N GLN A 483 -5.85 -3.68 -14.79
CA GLN A 483 -6.70 -4.88 -14.85
C GLN A 483 -7.74 -4.82 -15.99
N HIS A 484 -7.78 -3.72 -16.76
CA HIS A 484 -8.77 -3.53 -17.81
C HIS A 484 -8.49 -4.45 -19.03
N PRO A 485 -9.52 -5.03 -19.68
CA PRO A 485 -9.35 -5.87 -20.89
C PRO A 485 -8.72 -5.19 -22.09
N GLN A 486 -8.64 -3.86 -22.09
CA GLN A 486 -7.99 -3.03 -23.11
C GLN A 486 -6.83 -2.21 -22.52
N TYR A 487 -6.15 -2.72 -21.48
CA TYR A 487 -5.04 -2.03 -20.82
C TYR A 487 -3.96 -1.57 -21.81
N GLY A 488 -3.63 -2.37 -22.83
CA GLY A 488 -2.66 -2.01 -23.85
C GLY A 488 -3.05 -0.75 -24.65
N ALA A 489 -4.31 -0.66 -25.06
CA ALA A 489 -4.83 0.53 -25.74
C ALA A 489 -4.88 1.75 -24.82
N ILE A 490 -5.30 1.57 -23.56
CA ILE A 490 -5.27 2.64 -22.54
C ILE A 490 -3.84 3.16 -22.37
N LEU A 491 -2.86 2.25 -22.24
CA LEU A 491 -1.46 2.59 -22.09
C LEU A 491 -0.92 3.40 -23.27
N GLN A 492 -1.22 2.98 -24.51
CA GLN A 492 -0.83 3.69 -25.74
C GLN A 492 -1.40 5.10 -25.80
N VAL A 493 -2.70 5.26 -25.59
CA VAL A 493 -3.37 6.57 -25.69
C VAL A 493 -2.90 7.50 -24.56
N VAL A 494 -2.75 6.99 -23.33
CA VAL A 494 -2.28 7.80 -22.20
C VAL A 494 -0.83 8.25 -22.38
N GLN A 495 0.05 7.43 -22.95
CA GLN A 495 1.40 7.87 -23.30
C GLN A 495 1.39 8.95 -24.37
N ALA A 496 0.54 8.83 -25.39
CA ALA A 496 0.38 9.90 -26.38
C ALA A 496 -0.13 11.21 -25.74
N ILE A 497 -1.06 11.14 -24.77
CA ILE A 497 -1.50 12.32 -24.00
C ILE A 497 -0.32 12.89 -23.21
N ALA A 498 0.44 12.04 -22.50
CA ALA A 498 1.58 12.47 -21.71
C ALA A 498 2.64 13.18 -22.58
N HIS A 499 2.99 12.62 -23.73
CA HIS A 499 3.94 13.24 -24.67
C HIS A 499 3.44 14.56 -25.24
N LEU A 500 2.19 14.60 -25.68
CA LEU A 500 1.59 15.81 -26.23
C LEU A 500 1.53 16.94 -25.20
N THR A 501 1.16 16.61 -23.96
CA THR A 501 0.94 17.60 -22.88
C THR A 501 2.19 17.92 -22.07
N GLY A 502 3.29 17.18 -22.27
CA GLY A 502 4.50 17.24 -21.44
C GLY A 502 4.31 16.68 -20.03
N ALA A 503 3.19 15.99 -19.76
CA ALA A 503 2.93 15.41 -18.45
C ALA A 503 3.84 14.20 -18.18
N ARG A 504 4.25 14.03 -16.92
CA ARG A 504 4.91 12.80 -16.48
C ARG A 504 3.89 11.67 -16.38
N PHE A 505 4.28 10.49 -16.84
CA PHE A 505 3.42 9.31 -16.85
C PHE A 505 3.89 8.27 -15.84
N GLY A 506 2.94 7.70 -15.08
CA GLY A 506 3.18 6.73 -14.03
C GLY A 506 2.15 5.59 -13.97
N VAL A 507 2.58 4.44 -13.48
CA VAL A 507 1.72 3.33 -13.06
C VAL A 507 1.94 3.12 -11.57
N ILE A 508 0.88 3.17 -10.76
CA ILE A 508 1.01 3.10 -9.29
C ILE A 508 1.50 1.72 -8.86
N GLY A 509 0.99 0.65 -9.48
CA GLY A 509 1.31 -0.74 -9.14
C GLY A 509 0.36 -1.30 -8.08
N GLU A 510 0.04 -2.58 -8.19
CA GLU A 510 -1.04 -3.19 -7.39
C GLU A 510 -0.61 -3.67 -6.00
N ALA A 511 0.67 -3.99 -5.81
CA ALA A 511 1.16 -4.67 -4.61
C ALA A 511 2.58 -4.23 -4.24
N ALA A 512 3.03 -4.64 -3.05
CA ALA A 512 4.28 -4.17 -2.43
C ALA A 512 5.55 -4.37 -3.25
N ASN A 513 5.54 -5.34 -4.16
CA ASN A 513 6.70 -5.63 -4.96
C ASN A 513 6.41 -5.67 -6.46
N SER A 514 5.37 -4.97 -6.94
CA SER A 514 5.04 -4.96 -8.36
C SER A 514 6.23 -4.51 -9.23
N VAL A 515 6.96 -3.46 -8.83
CA VAL A 515 8.19 -3.02 -9.52
C VAL A 515 9.29 -4.07 -9.40
N GLY A 516 9.44 -4.67 -8.22
CA GLY A 516 10.41 -5.74 -7.98
C GLY A 516 10.16 -7.01 -8.78
N GLY A 517 8.90 -7.37 -9.08
CA GLY A 517 8.58 -8.51 -9.93
C GLY A 517 9.07 -8.36 -11.36
N TYR A 518 8.99 -7.14 -11.91
CA TYR A 518 9.59 -6.82 -13.20
C TYR A 518 11.13 -6.89 -13.15
N LEU A 519 11.75 -6.29 -12.13
CA LEU A 519 13.22 -6.30 -11.98
C LEU A 519 13.79 -7.68 -11.70
N ALA A 520 13.06 -8.54 -10.99
CA ALA A 520 13.38 -9.95 -10.77
C ALA A 520 13.18 -10.81 -12.03
N THR A 521 12.61 -10.26 -13.10
CA THR A 521 12.20 -11.00 -14.30
C THR A 521 11.30 -12.20 -13.94
N ALA A 522 10.36 -12.01 -13.02
CA ALA A 522 9.37 -13.01 -12.60
C ALA A 522 8.16 -13.04 -13.55
N LEU A 523 8.40 -12.83 -14.84
CA LEU A 523 7.45 -12.84 -15.93
C LEU A 523 8.07 -13.56 -17.14
N PRO A 524 7.29 -13.93 -18.17
CA PRO A 524 7.84 -14.52 -19.38
C PRO A 524 8.75 -13.52 -20.10
N VAL A 525 9.92 -13.97 -20.55
CA VAL A 525 10.83 -13.09 -21.30
C VAL A 525 10.27 -12.85 -22.70
N VAL A 526 10.33 -11.61 -23.18
CA VAL A 526 9.86 -11.26 -24.54
C VAL A 526 10.64 -12.06 -25.59
N GLY A 527 9.91 -12.65 -26.54
CA GLY A 527 10.48 -13.50 -27.60
C GLY A 527 10.79 -14.94 -27.16
N SER A 528 10.56 -15.28 -25.89
CA SER A 528 10.58 -16.67 -25.41
C SER A 528 9.28 -17.41 -25.75
N ARG A 529 9.22 -18.71 -25.42
CA ARG A 529 7.99 -19.52 -25.51
C ARG A 529 7.12 -19.47 -24.24
N GLY A 530 7.51 -18.66 -23.26
CA GLY A 530 6.80 -18.56 -21.99
C GLY A 530 5.41 -17.95 -22.12
N LEU A 531 4.48 -18.49 -21.35
CA LEU A 531 3.09 -18.06 -21.28
C LEU A 531 2.89 -17.15 -20.05
N ASN A 532 2.16 -16.05 -20.24
CA ASN A 532 1.74 -15.17 -19.13
C ASN A 532 0.64 -15.82 -18.27
N ALA A 533 0.26 -15.16 -17.16
CA ALA A 533 -0.73 -15.69 -16.23
C ALA A 533 -2.04 -16.13 -16.92
N VAL A 534 -2.62 -15.29 -17.78
CA VAL A 534 -3.87 -15.60 -18.50
C VAL A 534 -3.68 -16.75 -19.47
N GLN A 535 -2.57 -16.78 -20.22
CA GLN A 535 -2.26 -17.85 -21.15
C GLN A 535 -2.02 -19.18 -20.45
N MET A 536 -1.37 -19.19 -19.28
CA MET A 536 -1.18 -20.39 -18.47
C MET A 536 -2.50 -20.97 -17.98
N ILE A 537 -3.51 -20.14 -17.70
CA ILE A 537 -4.86 -20.61 -17.33
C ILE A 537 -5.64 -21.06 -18.56
N ALA A 538 -5.60 -20.30 -19.66
CA ALA A 538 -6.29 -20.62 -20.90
C ALA A 538 -5.73 -21.89 -21.59
N GLN A 539 -4.44 -22.17 -21.39
CA GLN A 539 -3.75 -23.36 -21.87
C GLN A 539 -3.21 -24.16 -20.67
N PRO A 540 -4.04 -24.99 -20.02
CA PRO A 540 -3.69 -25.65 -18.77
C PRO A 540 -2.34 -26.37 -18.81
N ARG A 541 -1.52 -26.14 -17.79
CA ARG A 541 -0.22 -26.80 -17.59
C ARG A 541 -0.40 -28.15 -16.90
N LYS A 542 0.61 -29.02 -17.01
CA LYS A 542 0.64 -30.31 -16.34
C LYS A 542 1.10 -30.21 -14.89
N ALA A 543 1.97 -29.24 -14.58
CA ALA A 543 2.32 -28.88 -13.21
C ALA A 543 2.14 -27.38 -12.99
N TYR A 544 1.60 -27.02 -11.83
CA TYR A 544 1.60 -25.63 -11.35
C TYR A 544 2.36 -25.50 -10.03
N LEU A 545 3.22 -24.49 -9.96
CA LEU A 545 3.79 -23.97 -8.73
C LEU A 545 3.05 -22.69 -8.34
N LEU A 546 2.34 -22.70 -7.23
CA LEU A 546 1.67 -21.53 -6.66
C LEU A 546 2.53 -20.98 -5.51
N HIS A 547 2.90 -19.70 -5.58
CA HIS A 547 3.74 -19.08 -4.56
C HIS A 547 3.05 -17.89 -3.90
N GLY A 548 2.60 -18.08 -2.65
CA GLY A 548 2.01 -17.03 -1.83
C GLY A 548 0.63 -16.55 -2.31
N ILE A 549 -0.09 -17.36 -3.09
CA ILE A 549 -1.39 -16.99 -3.68
C ILE A 549 -2.50 -17.95 -3.27
N GLU A 550 -3.73 -17.45 -3.26
CA GLU A 550 -4.98 -18.19 -3.16
C GLU A 550 -5.74 -18.00 -4.49
N PRO A 551 -5.73 -18.98 -5.41
CA PRO A 551 -6.23 -18.83 -6.78
C PRO A 551 -7.61 -18.19 -6.92
N SER A 552 -8.57 -18.53 -6.06
CA SER A 552 -9.92 -17.94 -6.13
C SER A 552 -9.98 -16.47 -5.75
N PHE A 553 -8.97 -15.98 -5.03
CA PHE A 553 -8.95 -14.61 -4.55
C PHE A 553 -8.01 -13.74 -5.37
N ASP A 554 -6.89 -14.28 -5.84
CA ASP A 554 -5.77 -13.49 -6.36
C ASP A 554 -5.67 -13.44 -7.89
N LEU A 555 -6.37 -14.33 -8.63
CA LEU A 555 -6.37 -14.35 -10.10
C LEU A 555 -7.53 -13.54 -10.71
N ALA A 556 -7.33 -13.03 -11.92
CA ALA A 556 -8.34 -12.26 -12.68
C ALA A 556 -9.65 -13.05 -12.93
N ASP A 557 -9.52 -14.34 -13.24
CA ASP A 557 -10.63 -15.26 -13.47
C ASP A 557 -10.47 -16.48 -12.55
N PRO A 558 -11.12 -16.47 -11.36
CA PRO A 558 -11.00 -17.56 -10.40
C PRO A 558 -11.69 -18.84 -10.88
N VAL A 559 -12.69 -18.75 -11.76
CA VAL A 559 -13.44 -19.90 -12.28
C VAL A 559 -12.58 -20.68 -13.28
N ALA A 560 -12.02 -19.97 -14.28
CA ALA A 560 -11.10 -20.57 -15.23
C ALA A 560 -9.83 -21.08 -14.54
N ALA A 561 -9.30 -20.33 -13.55
CA ALA A 561 -8.13 -20.74 -12.79
C ALA A 561 -8.36 -22.09 -12.07
N ARG A 562 -9.45 -22.24 -11.32
CA ARG A 562 -9.78 -23.50 -10.65
C ARG A 562 -9.95 -24.65 -11.62
N LYS A 563 -10.58 -24.41 -12.77
CA LYS A 563 -10.75 -25.42 -13.82
C LYS A 563 -9.41 -25.85 -14.41
N ALA A 564 -8.49 -24.92 -14.67
CA ALA A 564 -7.15 -25.22 -15.19
C ALA A 564 -6.31 -25.98 -14.17
N LEU A 565 -6.31 -25.54 -12.90
CA LEU A 565 -5.60 -26.21 -11.81
C LEU A 565 -6.13 -27.63 -11.58
N GLY A 566 -7.44 -27.84 -11.63
CA GLY A 566 -8.05 -29.17 -11.51
C GLY A 566 -7.78 -30.12 -12.69
N GLN A 567 -7.23 -29.63 -13.80
CA GLN A 567 -6.80 -30.45 -14.94
C GLN A 567 -5.29 -30.78 -14.91
N ALA A 568 -4.54 -30.15 -14.01
CA ALA A 568 -3.12 -30.42 -13.85
C ALA A 568 -2.90 -31.84 -13.30
N ALA A 569 -1.74 -32.40 -13.60
CA ALA A 569 -1.31 -33.67 -13.00
C ALA A 569 -0.80 -33.46 -11.55
N THR A 570 -0.29 -32.27 -11.24
CA THR A 570 0.07 -31.87 -9.88
C THR A 570 -0.02 -30.35 -9.71
N VAL A 571 -0.48 -29.91 -8.54
CA VAL A 571 -0.44 -28.51 -8.12
C VAL A 571 0.27 -28.44 -6.77
N ILE A 572 1.37 -27.69 -6.73
CA ILE A 572 2.21 -27.52 -5.55
C ILE A 572 2.09 -26.07 -5.10
N ALA A 573 1.71 -25.84 -3.85
CA ALA A 573 1.59 -24.50 -3.28
C ALA A 573 2.60 -24.28 -2.16
N THR A 574 3.43 -23.26 -2.31
CA THR A 574 4.22 -22.68 -1.23
C THR A 574 3.43 -21.54 -0.61
N THR A 575 2.92 -21.73 0.61
CA THR A 575 1.90 -20.86 1.20
C THR A 575 2.07 -20.72 2.71
N ALA A 576 1.58 -19.61 3.24
CA ALA A 576 1.49 -19.35 4.68
C ALA A 576 0.27 -20.04 5.33
N TYR A 577 -0.74 -20.42 4.53
CA TYR A 577 -2.05 -20.87 5.01
C TYR A 577 -2.55 -22.10 4.26
N ALA A 578 -3.17 -23.02 5.00
CA ALA A 578 -3.89 -24.18 4.48
C ALA A 578 -5.35 -23.80 4.19
N SER A 579 -5.56 -22.86 3.27
CA SER A 579 -6.89 -22.32 3.03
C SER A 579 -7.81 -23.34 2.35
N PRO A 580 -9.14 -23.28 2.57
CA PRO A 580 -10.08 -24.15 1.85
C PRO A 580 -9.97 -24.03 0.33
N ASP A 581 -9.56 -22.86 -0.16
CA ASP A 581 -9.30 -22.63 -1.59
C ASP A 581 -8.12 -23.46 -2.09
N LEU A 582 -6.97 -23.35 -1.43
CA LEU A 582 -5.76 -24.10 -1.80
C LEU A 582 -5.93 -25.61 -1.58
N MET A 583 -6.54 -26.03 -0.47
CA MET A 583 -6.78 -27.45 -0.18
C MET A 583 -7.68 -28.15 -1.21
N ALA A 584 -8.50 -27.38 -1.93
CA ALA A 584 -9.37 -27.90 -2.98
C ALA A 584 -8.61 -28.17 -4.29
N VAL A 585 -7.57 -27.39 -4.60
CA VAL A 585 -6.88 -27.43 -5.90
C VAL A 585 -5.45 -27.97 -5.84
N ALA A 586 -4.81 -27.97 -4.68
CA ALA A 586 -3.43 -28.41 -4.51
C ALA A 586 -3.32 -29.90 -4.16
N ASP A 587 -2.16 -30.47 -4.48
CA ASP A 587 -1.74 -31.83 -4.11
C ASP A 587 -0.61 -31.82 -3.08
N CYS A 588 0.15 -30.72 -2.99
CA CYS A 588 1.20 -30.53 -2.00
C CYS A 588 1.20 -29.08 -1.49
N LEU A 589 1.27 -28.90 -0.17
CA LEU A 589 1.40 -27.61 0.50
C LEU A 589 2.72 -27.55 1.27
N LEU A 590 3.53 -26.52 1.00
CA LEU A 590 4.77 -26.24 1.72
C LEU A 590 4.62 -24.95 2.56
N PRO A 591 4.86 -25.00 3.89
CA PRO A 591 4.71 -23.84 4.76
C PRO A 591 5.84 -22.83 4.54
N ILE A 592 5.46 -21.62 4.11
CA ILE A 592 6.37 -20.47 4.02
C ILE A 592 6.09 -19.40 5.07
N ALA A 593 7.16 -18.75 5.51
CA ALA A 593 7.13 -17.62 6.45
C ALA A 593 6.52 -16.36 5.78
N PRO A 594 5.64 -15.59 6.46
CA PRO A 594 5.22 -14.27 6.01
C PRO A 594 6.32 -13.24 6.34
N PHE A 595 6.13 -11.99 5.90
CA PHE A 595 7.15 -10.93 5.99
C PHE A 595 7.69 -10.65 7.41
N THR A 596 6.93 -10.98 8.47
CA THR A 596 7.36 -10.81 9.87
C THR A 596 8.30 -11.91 10.35
N GLU A 597 8.39 -13.05 9.67
CA GLU A 597 9.21 -14.21 10.06
C GLU A 597 10.37 -14.48 9.10
N THR A 598 10.44 -13.73 7.99
CA THR A 598 11.50 -13.84 6.98
C THR A 598 12.17 -12.49 6.73
N GLY A 599 13.43 -12.53 6.29
CA GLY A 599 14.09 -11.38 5.70
C GLY A 599 13.93 -11.37 4.18
N GLY A 600 13.99 -10.18 3.60
CA GLY A 600 13.87 -9.95 2.16
C GLY A 600 13.76 -8.47 1.85
N SER A 601 13.42 -8.16 0.61
CA SER A 601 13.29 -6.79 0.14
C SER A 601 12.08 -6.58 -0.76
N PHE A 602 11.52 -5.38 -0.66
CA PHE A 602 10.53 -4.88 -1.61
C PHE A 602 11.10 -3.70 -2.40
N ILE A 603 10.64 -3.56 -3.63
CA ILE A 603 10.86 -2.37 -4.45
C ILE A 603 9.50 -1.71 -4.66
N ASN A 604 9.32 -0.56 -4.03
CA ASN A 604 8.04 0.17 -4.00
C ASN A 604 7.75 0.86 -5.35
N CYS A 605 6.61 1.55 -5.44
CA CYS A 605 6.11 2.20 -6.65
C CYS A 605 7.01 3.29 -7.23
N GLU A 606 7.84 3.97 -6.44
CA GLU A 606 8.86 4.91 -6.93
C GLU A 606 10.18 4.24 -7.31
N GLY A 607 10.27 2.91 -7.15
CA GLY A 607 11.48 2.14 -7.43
C GLY A 607 12.49 2.11 -6.29
N ARG A 608 12.11 2.49 -5.07
CA ARG A 608 12.99 2.43 -3.89
C ARG A 608 13.09 1.01 -3.36
N LEU A 609 14.32 0.51 -3.27
CA LEU A 609 14.63 -0.75 -2.57
C LEU A 609 14.51 -0.55 -1.05
N GLN A 610 13.67 -1.37 -0.41
CA GLN A 610 13.46 -1.39 1.03
C GLN A 610 13.66 -2.81 1.58
N SER A 611 14.76 -3.03 2.29
CA SER A 611 15.10 -4.33 2.88
C SER A 611 14.66 -4.41 4.34
N PHE A 612 14.25 -5.61 4.76
CA PHE A 612 13.82 -5.90 6.12
C PHE A 612 14.29 -7.29 6.57
N ASN A 613 14.25 -7.53 7.88
CA ASN A 613 14.58 -8.80 8.50
C ASN A 613 13.35 -9.37 9.22
N GLY A 614 13.33 -10.69 9.42
CA GLY A 614 12.33 -11.34 10.27
C GLY A 614 12.34 -10.75 11.67
N ALA A 615 11.18 -10.33 12.16
CA ALA A 615 10.99 -9.82 13.52
C ALA A 615 10.86 -10.94 14.55
N VAL A 616 10.33 -12.09 14.14
CA VAL A 616 10.13 -13.31 14.93
C VAL A 616 10.62 -14.53 14.15
N ARG A 617 10.69 -15.70 14.78
CA ARG A 617 11.02 -16.96 14.09
C ARG A 617 9.82 -17.49 13.31
N PRO A 618 10.05 -18.22 12.19
CA PRO A 618 8.99 -18.92 11.48
C PRO A 618 8.17 -19.86 12.38
N ALA A 619 6.85 -19.83 12.21
CA ALA A 619 5.94 -20.67 13.00
C ALA A 619 6.06 -22.16 12.62
N GLY A 620 6.10 -23.04 13.63
CA GLY A 620 6.16 -24.49 13.42
C GLY A 620 7.38 -24.92 12.59
N GLN A 621 7.13 -25.65 11.51
CA GLN A 621 8.13 -26.07 10.54
C GLN A 621 8.20 -25.15 9.30
N ALA A 622 7.53 -23.99 9.31
CA ALA A 622 7.62 -23.05 8.20
C ALA A 622 9.06 -22.61 7.94
N ARG A 623 9.34 -22.25 6.68
CA ARG A 623 10.65 -21.78 6.23
C ARG A 623 10.51 -20.49 5.42
N PRO A 624 11.49 -19.58 5.44
CA PRO A 624 11.56 -18.49 4.46
C PRO A 624 11.33 -18.99 3.03
N GLY A 625 10.47 -18.34 2.26
CA GLY A 625 10.12 -18.78 0.90
C GLY A 625 11.35 -18.86 -0.01
N TRP A 626 12.25 -17.89 0.08
CA TRP A 626 13.53 -17.91 -0.65
C TRP A 626 14.38 -19.16 -0.32
N LYS A 627 14.35 -19.65 0.93
CA LYS A 627 15.07 -20.89 1.29
C LYS A 627 14.44 -22.11 0.67
N VAL A 628 13.10 -22.15 0.61
CA VAL A 628 12.37 -23.25 -0.03
C VAL A 628 12.70 -23.30 -1.52
N MET A 629 12.60 -22.17 -2.22
CA MET A 629 12.97 -22.07 -3.64
C MET A 629 14.43 -22.44 -3.87
N ARG A 630 15.32 -22.00 -2.98
CA ARG A 630 16.74 -22.33 -3.05
C ARG A 630 17.00 -23.83 -2.97
N VAL A 631 16.42 -24.49 -1.97
CA VAL A 631 16.60 -25.94 -1.77
C VAL A 631 16.00 -26.72 -2.94
N LEU A 632 14.83 -26.33 -3.45
CA LEU A 632 14.23 -26.93 -4.64
C LEU A 632 15.18 -26.85 -5.85
N GLY A 633 15.75 -25.67 -6.11
CA GLY A 633 16.72 -25.50 -7.20
C GLY A 633 17.94 -26.41 -7.05
N SER A 634 18.51 -26.50 -5.84
CA SER A 634 19.64 -27.41 -5.56
C SER A 634 19.27 -28.89 -5.75
N LEU A 635 18.12 -29.34 -5.27
CA LEU A 635 17.68 -30.74 -5.39
C LEU A 635 17.37 -31.13 -6.85
N LEU A 636 16.92 -30.19 -7.66
CA LEU A 636 16.72 -30.36 -9.10
C LEU A 636 18.03 -30.28 -9.90
N GLY A 637 19.18 -30.08 -9.25
CA GLY A 637 20.48 -29.98 -9.91
C GLY A 637 20.67 -28.71 -10.74
N ILE A 638 19.90 -27.66 -10.47
CA ILE A 638 19.97 -26.39 -11.21
C ILE A 638 21.14 -25.56 -10.67
N PRO A 639 22.06 -25.08 -11.53
CA PRO A 639 23.20 -24.28 -11.11
C PRO A 639 22.77 -22.91 -10.60
N GLY A 640 23.59 -22.30 -9.72
CA GLY A 640 23.35 -20.94 -9.25
C GLY A 640 22.41 -20.83 -8.05
N PHE A 641 22.18 -21.93 -7.32
CA PHE A 641 21.33 -21.99 -6.13
C PHE A 641 22.13 -22.15 -4.81
N ASP A 642 23.45 -21.95 -4.85
CA ASP A 642 24.37 -22.14 -3.71
C ASP A 642 24.40 -20.94 -2.75
N PHE A 643 23.25 -20.30 -2.51
CA PHE A 643 23.15 -19.13 -1.63
C PHE A 643 23.14 -19.54 -0.15
N GLU A 644 23.90 -18.83 0.67
CA GLU A 644 23.97 -19.06 2.12
C GLU A 644 23.00 -18.17 2.91
N ASN A 645 22.70 -16.98 2.38
CA ASN A 645 21.87 -15.96 3.01
C ASN A 645 21.06 -15.15 1.99
N VAL A 646 20.09 -14.38 2.49
CA VAL A 646 19.17 -13.59 1.65
C VAL A 646 19.88 -12.41 0.99
N GLU A 647 20.92 -11.85 1.63
CA GLU A 647 21.75 -10.77 1.08
C GLU A 647 22.41 -11.18 -0.24
N GLN A 648 22.92 -12.41 -0.34
CA GLN A 648 23.53 -12.93 -1.57
C GLN A 648 22.50 -13.08 -2.69
N VAL A 649 21.29 -13.59 -2.37
CA VAL A 649 20.19 -13.68 -3.35
C VAL A 649 19.82 -12.29 -3.84
N ARG A 650 19.68 -11.33 -2.94
CA ARG A 650 19.39 -9.94 -3.27
C ARG A 650 20.45 -9.31 -4.16
N GLN A 651 21.72 -9.43 -3.79
CA GLN A 651 22.81 -8.88 -4.59
C GLN A 651 22.79 -9.47 -6.00
N ARG A 652 22.50 -10.77 -6.11
CA ARG A 652 22.36 -11.43 -7.40
C ARG A 652 21.12 -10.95 -8.19
N ALA A 653 19.97 -10.85 -7.55
CA ALA A 653 18.76 -10.31 -8.17
C ALA A 653 18.97 -8.88 -8.70
N LEU A 654 19.69 -8.05 -7.94
CA LEU A 654 20.03 -6.68 -8.32
C LEU A 654 21.08 -6.61 -9.43
N SER A 655 22.05 -7.53 -9.46
CA SER A 655 23.06 -7.58 -10.54
C SER A 655 22.48 -8.07 -11.86
N ASP A 656 21.54 -9.01 -11.78
CA ASP A 656 20.88 -9.61 -12.93
C ASP A 656 19.65 -8.79 -13.38
N ALA A 657 19.29 -7.75 -12.63
CA ALA A 657 18.18 -6.86 -12.96
C ALA A 657 18.41 -6.22 -14.32
N VAL A 658 17.57 -6.60 -15.28
CA VAL A 658 17.52 -6.05 -16.62
C VAL A 658 16.11 -5.54 -16.90
N ALA A 659 15.99 -4.57 -17.80
CA ALA A 659 14.69 -4.29 -18.39
C ALA A 659 14.25 -5.57 -19.12
N PRO A 660 13.01 -6.08 -18.94
CA PRO A 660 12.55 -7.34 -19.53
C PRO A 660 12.66 -7.42 -21.08
N THR A 661 12.96 -6.30 -21.73
CA THR A 661 13.09 -6.14 -23.18
C THR A 661 14.52 -5.96 -23.68
N LEU A 662 15.51 -5.93 -22.79
CA LEU A 662 16.92 -5.96 -23.20
C LEU A 662 17.34 -7.41 -23.45
N GLN A 663 17.37 -7.80 -24.72
CA GLN A 663 18.06 -9.00 -25.17
C GLN A 663 19.46 -9.05 -24.57
N ALA A 664 19.74 -10.07 -23.76
CA ALA A 664 21.11 -10.44 -23.46
C ALA A 664 21.75 -10.96 -24.76
N ALA A 665 22.44 -10.08 -25.49
CA ALA A 665 23.37 -10.53 -26.52
C ALA A 665 24.42 -11.45 -25.86
N PRO A 666 24.80 -12.59 -26.47
CA PRO A 666 25.71 -13.52 -25.84
C PRO A 666 27.07 -12.86 -25.62
N ALA A 667 27.54 -12.88 -24.38
CA ALA A 667 28.85 -12.37 -24.00
C ALA A 667 29.94 -13.12 -24.77
N LYS A 668 30.43 -12.54 -25.87
CA LYS A 668 31.70 -12.96 -26.47
C LYS A 668 32.81 -12.57 -25.52
N ALA A 669 33.56 -13.57 -25.05
CA ALA A 669 34.78 -13.41 -24.29
C ALA A 669 35.73 -12.44 -25.01
N ALA A 670 35.92 -11.24 -24.46
CA ALA A 670 36.90 -10.30 -24.96
C ALA A 670 38.28 -10.68 -24.42
N THR A 671 39.07 -11.24 -25.33
CA THR A 671 40.51 -11.49 -25.23
C THR A 671 41.31 -10.24 -24.88
N THR A 672 42.37 -10.47 -24.12
CA THR A 672 43.47 -9.58 -23.71
C THR A 672 44.13 -8.78 -24.84
N SER A 673 44.33 -7.47 -24.63
CA SER A 673 45.56 -6.64 -24.82
C SER A 673 45.13 -5.16 -24.75
N SER A 674 45.90 -4.12 -24.41
CA SER A 674 47.30 -3.90 -24.08
C SER A 674 47.42 -2.47 -23.51
N ASN A 675 48.31 -2.29 -22.55
CA ASN A 675 48.76 -1.02 -21.93
C ASN A 675 49.02 0.15 -22.90
N ARG A 676 48.77 1.39 -22.43
CA ARG A 676 49.81 2.43 -22.29
C ARG A 676 49.43 3.52 -21.26
N PRO A 677 50.42 4.17 -20.61
CA PRO A 677 50.27 4.84 -19.32
C PRO A 677 50.35 6.38 -19.39
N GLY A 678 49.88 7.06 -18.34
CA GLY A 678 50.21 8.47 -18.09
C GLY A 678 49.53 9.08 -16.86
N ALA A 679 50.26 9.07 -15.73
CA ALA A 679 50.42 10.10 -14.68
C ALA A 679 49.22 11.02 -14.31
N GLY A 680 48.91 11.28 -13.03
CA GLY A 680 49.73 11.21 -11.83
C GLY A 680 48.95 11.22 -10.51
N LEU A 681 49.64 10.69 -9.49
CA LEU A 681 49.19 10.46 -8.12
C LEU A 681 48.98 11.76 -7.32
N ARG A 682 48.00 11.74 -6.40
CA ARG A 682 48.26 12.08 -5.00
C ARG A 682 47.59 11.07 -4.07
N ARG A 683 48.44 10.39 -3.30
CA ARG A 683 48.14 9.45 -2.22
C ARG A 683 47.45 10.17 -1.06
N ASN A 684 46.46 9.52 -0.44
CA ASN A 684 46.40 9.44 1.01
C ASN A 684 45.76 8.12 1.44
N LEU A 685 46.48 7.47 2.35
CA LEU A 685 46.18 6.17 2.95
C LEU A 685 44.91 6.24 3.81
N VAL A 686 44.05 5.22 3.72
CA VAL A 686 43.13 4.87 4.80
C VAL A 686 43.32 3.40 5.15
N ARG A 687 43.62 3.17 6.43
CA ARG A 687 43.80 1.87 7.08
C ARG A 687 42.48 1.10 7.13
N LYS A 688 42.60 -0.24 7.12
CA LYS A 688 41.59 -1.18 7.61
C LYS A 688 41.11 -0.77 9.00
N GLU A 689 39.81 -0.59 9.20
CA GLU A 689 39.05 -0.97 10.39
C GLU A 689 37.54 -0.65 10.23
N ALA A 690 36.71 -1.54 10.80
CA ALA A 690 35.27 -1.44 11.12
C ALA A 690 34.23 -1.42 9.96
N ILE A 691 33.67 -2.61 9.71
CA ILE A 691 32.35 -2.78 9.07
C ILE A 691 31.29 -2.42 10.12
N THR A 692 30.91 -1.15 10.17
CA THR A 692 29.72 -0.67 10.90
C THR A 692 28.95 0.27 10.00
N ALA A 693 27.69 -0.09 9.71
CA ALA A 693 26.62 0.80 9.28
C ALA A 693 27.04 1.96 8.35
N GLN A 694 27.55 1.64 7.16
CA GLN A 694 27.60 2.63 6.08
C GLN A 694 26.26 2.65 5.36
N ALA A 695 25.72 3.87 5.29
CA ALA A 695 24.55 4.28 4.53
C ALA A 695 24.35 3.48 3.25
N ILE A 696 23.16 2.90 3.10
CA ILE A 696 22.62 2.56 1.78
C ILE A 696 22.50 3.92 1.07
N PRO A 697 23.31 4.21 0.03
CA PRO A 697 23.20 5.46 -0.71
C PRO A 697 21.78 5.55 -1.28
N ASP A 698 21.23 6.77 -1.37
CA ASP A 698 19.87 7.06 -1.84
C ASP A 698 19.38 6.02 -2.85
N GLY A 699 18.33 5.27 -2.49
CA GLY A 699 17.83 4.06 -3.17
C GLY A 699 17.30 4.24 -4.60
N ARG A 700 17.80 5.21 -5.35
CA ARG A 700 17.49 5.54 -6.76
C ARG A 700 18.43 4.80 -7.72
N HIS A 701 18.70 3.51 -7.48
CA HIS A 701 19.69 2.74 -8.25
C HIS A 701 19.19 2.23 -9.61
N PHE A 702 17.87 2.23 -9.86
CA PHE A 702 17.29 1.66 -11.08
C PHE A 702 16.90 2.70 -12.14
N GLY A 703 17.28 3.99 -11.99
CA GLY A 703 16.75 5.07 -12.84
C GLY A 703 16.93 4.89 -14.35
N ARG A 704 17.85 4.03 -14.82
CA ARG A 704 17.98 3.66 -16.24
C ARG A 704 17.05 2.52 -16.68
N LEU A 705 16.61 1.67 -15.74
CA LEU A 705 15.71 0.55 -15.97
C LEU A 705 14.24 0.95 -15.76
N LEU A 706 13.96 1.87 -14.84
CA LEU A 706 12.62 2.38 -14.56
C LEU A 706 12.18 3.29 -15.71
N ASN A 707 11.25 2.78 -16.49
CA ASN A 707 10.78 3.46 -17.69
C ASN A 707 9.39 2.95 -18.05
N ASN A 708 8.45 3.88 -18.15
CA ASN A 708 7.07 3.58 -18.50
C ASN A 708 6.84 3.52 -20.03
N GLN A 709 7.83 3.91 -20.84
CA GLN A 709 7.71 4.03 -22.29
C GLN A 709 7.45 2.69 -22.99
N ILE A 710 6.56 2.71 -23.97
CA ILE A 710 6.36 1.64 -24.96
C ILE A 710 6.69 2.16 -26.36
N ASN A 711 6.93 1.27 -27.33
CA ASN A 711 6.98 1.68 -28.72
C ASN A 711 5.61 2.22 -29.15
N GLU A 712 5.57 3.51 -29.50
CA GLU A 712 4.32 4.22 -29.80
C GLU A 712 3.74 3.80 -31.15
N GLN A 713 2.82 2.83 -31.10
CA GLN A 713 1.85 2.61 -32.16
C GLN A 713 0.47 2.86 -31.58
N LEU A 714 -0.22 3.88 -32.08
CA LEU A 714 -1.58 4.17 -31.62
C LEU A 714 -2.56 3.09 -32.11
N PRO A 715 -3.53 2.67 -31.29
CA PRO A 715 -4.44 1.59 -31.65
C PRO A 715 -5.37 2.04 -32.78
N VAL A 716 -5.52 1.19 -33.81
CA VAL A 716 -6.59 1.37 -34.82
C VAL A 716 -7.92 1.21 -34.11
N TRP A 717 -8.62 2.32 -33.94
CA TRP A 717 -9.79 2.34 -33.09
C TRP A 717 -11.03 1.75 -33.78
N ARG A 718 -11.74 0.88 -33.06
CA ARG A 718 -13.06 0.37 -33.40
C ARG A 718 -13.88 0.30 -32.12
N ALA A 719 -15.14 0.69 -32.19
CA ALA A 719 -16.06 0.62 -31.06
C ALA A 719 -16.04 -0.78 -30.44
N HIS A 720 -15.91 -0.84 -29.10
CA HIS A 720 -15.90 -2.11 -28.39
C HIS A 720 -17.25 -2.84 -28.56
N PRO A 721 -17.28 -4.18 -28.71
CA PRO A 721 -18.51 -4.93 -28.95
C PRO A 721 -19.53 -4.88 -27.80
N TRP A 722 -19.19 -4.28 -26.66
CA TRP A 722 -20.04 -4.22 -25.47
C TRP A 722 -20.84 -2.92 -25.34
N SER A 723 -20.92 -2.11 -26.40
CA SER A 723 -21.78 -0.93 -26.43
C SER A 723 -23.24 -1.32 -26.15
N GLY A 724 -23.88 -0.64 -25.19
CA GLY A 724 -25.25 -0.93 -24.76
C GLY A 724 -25.43 -2.20 -23.91
N VAL A 725 -24.33 -2.83 -23.50
CA VAL A 725 -24.33 -4.01 -22.62
C VAL A 725 -23.87 -3.60 -21.22
N LEU A 726 -24.61 -4.04 -20.19
CA LEU A 726 -24.23 -3.82 -18.80
C LEU A 726 -22.91 -4.56 -18.49
N GLN A 727 -21.96 -3.86 -17.88
CA GLN A 727 -20.59 -4.34 -17.67
C GLN A 727 -20.21 -4.40 -16.20
N ARG A 728 -19.59 -5.51 -15.80
CA ARG A 728 -18.91 -5.63 -14.52
C ARG A 728 -17.68 -4.74 -14.49
N VAL A 729 -17.49 -4.05 -13.38
CA VAL A 729 -16.22 -3.51 -12.93
C VAL A 729 -15.97 -4.03 -11.51
N ALA A 730 -14.88 -4.75 -11.31
CA ALA A 730 -14.53 -5.25 -9.99
C ALA A 730 -13.34 -4.49 -9.39
N SER A 731 -13.30 -4.44 -8.06
CA SER A 731 -12.11 -4.08 -7.32
C SER A 731 -11.89 -5.00 -6.14
N VAL A 732 -10.65 -5.00 -5.66
CA VAL A 732 -10.27 -5.77 -4.48
C VAL A 732 -10.51 -4.90 -3.25
N PRO A 733 -11.40 -5.30 -2.33
CA PRO A 733 -11.58 -4.56 -1.09
C PRO A 733 -10.27 -4.43 -0.31
N ILE A 734 -10.07 -3.30 0.38
CA ILE A 734 -8.82 -2.99 1.13
C ILE A 734 -8.42 -4.12 2.09
N TYR A 735 -9.40 -4.81 2.70
CA TYR A 735 -9.18 -5.91 3.64
C TYR A 735 -9.24 -7.31 3.00
N ALA A 736 -9.07 -7.41 1.68
CA ALA A 736 -9.02 -8.64 0.91
C ALA A 736 -7.78 -8.77 0.00
N VAL A 737 -6.83 -7.83 0.09
CA VAL A 737 -5.71 -7.71 -0.87
C VAL A 737 -4.69 -8.85 -0.85
N ASP A 738 -4.52 -9.50 0.30
CA ASP A 738 -3.63 -10.66 0.44
C ASP A 738 -4.09 -11.60 1.57
N ALA A 739 -3.46 -12.77 1.64
CA ALA A 739 -3.81 -13.84 2.54
C ALA A 739 -3.68 -13.48 4.04
N LEU A 740 -2.73 -12.60 4.41
CA LEU A 740 -2.53 -12.18 5.80
C LEU A 740 -3.65 -11.22 6.22
N VAL A 741 -3.98 -10.25 5.37
CA VAL A 741 -5.02 -9.24 5.62
C VAL A 741 -6.41 -9.88 5.68
N ARG A 742 -6.69 -10.86 4.80
CA ARG A 742 -7.94 -11.65 4.81
C ARG A 742 -8.21 -12.31 6.17
N ARG A 743 -7.16 -12.54 6.97
CA ARG A 743 -7.21 -13.19 8.29
C ARG A 743 -7.07 -12.22 9.48
N GLY A 744 -7.01 -10.91 9.22
CA GLY A 744 -7.03 -9.89 10.26
C GLY A 744 -8.42 -9.75 10.89
N THR A 745 -8.66 -10.38 12.05
CA THR A 745 -10.00 -10.48 12.65
C THR A 745 -10.65 -9.13 12.93
N ALA A 746 -9.89 -8.14 13.42
CA ALA A 746 -10.43 -6.80 13.65
C ALA A 746 -10.73 -6.06 12.35
N LEU A 747 -9.90 -6.24 11.32
CA LEU A 747 -10.10 -5.68 9.98
C LEU A 747 -11.40 -6.19 9.35
N GLN A 748 -11.66 -7.50 9.45
CA GLN A 748 -12.88 -8.12 8.91
C GLN A 748 -14.17 -7.66 9.63
N LYS A 749 -14.06 -6.99 10.78
CA LYS A 749 -15.21 -6.44 11.52
C LYS A 749 -15.53 -4.98 11.17
N THR A 750 -14.73 -4.32 10.36
CA THR A 750 -14.91 -2.90 9.96
C THR A 750 -16.06 -2.74 8.97
N ALA A 751 -16.53 -1.50 8.77
CA ALA A 751 -17.55 -1.21 7.76
C ALA A 751 -17.07 -1.56 6.34
N ASP A 752 -15.81 -1.23 6.01
CA ASP A 752 -15.20 -1.54 4.70
C ASP A 752 -15.23 -3.05 4.38
N ALA A 753 -15.01 -3.92 5.37
CA ALA A 753 -15.07 -5.37 5.16
C ALA A 753 -16.51 -5.91 5.07
N ARG A 754 -17.48 -5.28 5.74
CA ARG A 754 -18.88 -5.74 5.79
C ARG A 754 -19.72 -5.30 4.60
N ASN A 755 -19.34 -4.19 3.95
CA ASN A 755 -20.09 -3.59 2.84
C ASN A 755 -19.88 -4.35 1.51
N VAL A 756 -20.20 -5.64 1.51
CA VAL A 756 -20.18 -6.50 0.32
C VAL A 756 -21.55 -6.41 -0.36
N ALA A 757 -21.63 -5.63 -1.42
CA ALA A 757 -22.86 -5.42 -2.19
C ALA A 757 -22.56 -5.24 -3.67
N VAL A 758 -23.59 -5.43 -4.49
CA VAL A 758 -23.62 -5.01 -5.89
C VAL A 758 -24.05 -3.55 -5.93
N ARG A 759 -23.28 -2.69 -6.60
CA ARG A 759 -23.62 -1.27 -6.73
C ARG A 759 -24.01 -0.90 -8.15
N LEU A 760 -25.13 -0.21 -8.29
CA LEU A 760 -25.74 0.20 -9.55
C LEU A 760 -26.29 1.62 -9.47
N HIS A 761 -26.24 2.34 -10.59
CA HIS A 761 -26.92 3.62 -10.74
C HIS A 761 -28.46 3.44 -10.65
N GLY A 762 -29.17 4.41 -10.06
CA GLY A 762 -30.63 4.37 -9.90
C GLY A 762 -31.39 4.12 -11.21
N ASP A 763 -31.02 4.81 -12.29
CA ASP A 763 -31.65 4.62 -13.61
C ASP A 763 -31.46 3.20 -14.15
N THR A 764 -30.32 2.57 -13.84
CA THR A 764 -30.03 1.19 -14.24
C THR A 764 -30.87 0.21 -13.43
N ILE A 765 -31.06 0.46 -12.13
CA ILE A 765 -31.97 -0.32 -11.28
C ILE A 765 -33.40 -0.25 -11.82
N ALA A 766 -33.88 0.94 -12.17
CA ALA A 766 -35.21 1.14 -12.75
C ALA A 766 -35.35 0.42 -14.11
N ARG A 767 -34.36 0.57 -15.01
CA ARG A 767 -34.33 -0.10 -16.32
C ARG A 767 -34.36 -1.62 -16.22
N LEU A 768 -33.74 -2.19 -15.18
CA LEU A 768 -33.72 -3.64 -14.92
C LEU A 768 -34.93 -4.14 -14.12
N GLY A 769 -35.83 -3.25 -13.67
CA GLY A 769 -36.98 -3.61 -12.83
C GLY A 769 -36.58 -4.12 -11.44
N LEU A 770 -35.47 -3.62 -10.88
CA LEU A 770 -34.92 -4.05 -9.59
C LEU A 770 -35.24 -3.08 -8.44
N GLU A 771 -36.23 -2.21 -8.62
CA GLU A 771 -36.67 -1.29 -7.57
C GLU A 771 -37.26 -2.04 -6.37
N GLY A 772 -36.82 -1.71 -5.16
CA GLY A 772 -37.26 -2.39 -3.93
C GLY A 772 -36.71 -3.81 -3.76
N VAL A 773 -35.77 -4.25 -4.60
CA VAL A 773 -35.11 -5.56 -4.48
C VAL A 773 -33.91 -5.45 -3.53
N ASP A 774 -33.92 -6.20 -2.43
CA ASP A 774 -32.83 -6.21 -1.44
C ASP A 774 -31.60 -7.00 -1.92
N ARG A 775 -31.81 -8.07 -2.70
CA ARG A 775 -30.76 -8.99 -3.14
C ARG A 775 -30.92 -9.36 -4.60
N VAL A 776 -29.81 -9.44 -5.29
CA VAL A 776 -29.74 -9.78 -6.72
C VAL A 776 -28.87 -11.00 -6.92
N ARG A 777 -29.28 -11.86 -7.86
CA ARG A 777 -28.39 -12.84 -8.46
C ARG A 777 -27.67 -12.16 -9.61
N VAL A 778 -26.35 -12.17 -9.51
CA VAL A 778 -25.43 -11.70 -10.53
C VAL A 778 -24.98 -12.91 -11.34
N CYS A 779 -25.07 -12.83 -12.67
CA CYS A 779 -24.67 -13.89 -13.59
C CYS A 779 -23.67 -13.34 -14.62
N GLN A 780 -22.56 -14.04 -14.80
CA GLN A 780 -21.49 -13.68 -15.74
C GLN A 780 -20.90 -14.98 -16.30
N GLN A 781 -20.98 -15.17 -17.62
CA GLN A 781 -20.62 -16.44 -18.27
C GLN A 781 -21.32 -17.64 -17.58
N GLU A 782 -20.60 -18.72 -17.23
CA GLU A 782 -21.13 -19.83 -16.42
C GLU A 782 -21.25 -19.53 -14.91
N GLY A 783 -20.71 -18.42 -14.43
CA GLY A 783 -20.65 -18.07 -13.00
C GLY A 783 -21.88 -17.33 -12.50
N SER A 784 -22.21 -17.53 -11.22
CA SER A 784 -23.23 -16.72 -10.53
C SER A 784 -22.95 -16.53 -9.04
N ALA A 785 -23.45 -15.43 -8.48
CA ALA A 785 -23.39 -15.11 -7.06
C ALA A 785 -24.63 -14.34 -6.60
N VAL A 786 -25.03 -14.47 -5.33
CA VAL A 786 -26.18 -13.73 -4.77
C VAL A 786 -25.71 -12.76 -3.69
N LEU A 787 -25.94 -11.48 -3.93
CA LEU A 787 -25.41 -10.38 -3.12
C LEU A 787 -26.50 -9.35 -2.80
N PRO A 788 -26.36 -8.57 -1.73
CA PRO A 788 -27.18 -7.38 -1.50
C PRO A 788 -27.06 -6.39 -2.67
N LEU A 789 -28.16 -5.74 -3.03
CA LEU A 789 -28.18 -4.64 -4.00
C LEU A 789 -28.09 -3.31 -3.26
N ALA A 790 -27.21 -2.42 -3.71
CA ALA A 790 -27.09 -1.06 -3.21
C ALA A 790 -27.18 -0.08 -4.38
N ARG A 791 -28.02 0.96 -4.22
CA ARG A 791 -28.04 2.09 -5.15
C ARG A 791 -26.82 2.97 -4.93
N ASP A 792 -26.11 3.27 -6.00
CA ASP A 792 -24.99 4.21 -6.03
C ASP A 792 -25.08 5.05 -7.32
N ASP A 793 -25.67 6.23 -7.22
CA ASP A 793 -25.86 7.15 -8.37
C ASP A 793 -24.55 7.77 -8.88
N ARG A 794 -23.42 7.41 -8.27
CA ARG A 794 -22.07 7.79 -8.75
C ARG A 794 -21.53 6.82 -9.80
N MET A 795 -22.13 5.63 -9.93
CA MET A 795 -21.79 4.64 -10.94
C MET A 795 -22.18 5.12 -12.34
N ALA A 796 -21.40 4.75 -13.35
CA ALA A 796 -21.82 4.92 -14.74
C ALA A 796 -23.06 4.04 -15.04
N ALA A 797 -24.00 4.56 -15.85
CA ALA A 797 -25.28 3.89 -16.12
C ALA A 797 -25.17 2.47 -16.69
N ASP A 798 -24.14 2.18 -17.51
CA ASP A 798 -23.92 0.84 -18.08
C ASP A 798 -22.81 0.06 -17.35
N ALA A 799 -22.48 0.44 -16.11
CA ALA A 799 -21.55 -0.26 -15.25
C ALA A 799 -22.23 -0.79 -13.98
N VAL A 800 -21.77 -1.95 -13.53
CA VAL A 800 -22.10 -2.52 -12.23
C VAL A 800 -20.82 -2.82 -11.47
N TRP A 801 -20.75 -2.33 -10.24
CA TRP A 801 -19.63 -2.69 -9.38
C TRP A 801 -19.96 -3.95 -8.58
N VAL A 802 -19.08 -4.94 -8.69
CA VAL A 802 -19.14 -6.18 -7.93
C VAL A 802 -17.75 -6.47 -7.39
N PRO A 803 -17.54 -6.58 -6.06
CA PRO A 803 -16.20 -6.80 -5.52
C PRO A 803 -15.58 -8.11 -6.06
N ALA A 804 -14.25 -8.17 -6.06
CA ALA A 804 -13.47 -9.38 -6.30
C ALA A 804 -12.80 -9.85 -5.00
N ALA A 805 -12.09 -10.98 -5.06
CA ALA A 805 -11.27 -11.50 -3.96
C ALA A 805 -12.02 -11.87 -2.66
N LEU A 806 -13.33 -12.10 -2.74
CA LEU A 806 -14.16 -12.54 -1.62
C LEU A 806 -14.76 -13.92 -1.89
N ALA A 807 -14.95 -14.73 -0.83
CA ALA A 807 -15.57 -16.05 -0.95
C ALA A 807 -16.98 -15.99 -1.57
N ALA A 808 -17.75 -14.93 -1.27
CA ALA A 808 -19.11 -14.75 -1.78
C ALA A 808 -19.20 -14.55 -3.31
N VAL A 809 -18.08 -14.23 -3.96
CA VAL A 809 -17.99 -13.92 -5.40
C VAL A 809 -16.94 -14.76 -6.12
N ALA A 810 -16.34 -15.75 -5.45
CA ALA A 810 -15.31 -16.62 -6.01
C ALA A 810 -15.81 -17.50 -7.18
N THR A 811 -17.13 -17.59 -7.35
CA THR A 811 -17.82 -18.28 -8.45
C THR A 811 -18.10 -17.38 -9.65
N LEU A 812 -17.82 -16.08 -9.55
CA LEU A 812 -17.87 -15.18 -10.71
C LEU A 812 -16.51 -15.18 -11.41
N PRO A 813 -16.47 -15.23 -12.75
CA PRO A 813 -15.24 -15.22 -13.53
C PRO A 813 -14.66 -13.79 -13.60
N ASP A 814 -14.17 -13.39 -14.77
CA ASP A 814 -13.53 -12.11 -15.09
C ASP A 814 -13.98 -10.91 -14.26
N MET A 815 -12.99 -10.13 -13.80
CA MET A 815 -13.19 -8.84 -13.12
C MET A 815 -13.89 -7.78 -13.99
N PHE A 816 -13.94 -7.98 -15.30
CA PHE A 816 -14.60 -7.12 -16.27
C PHE A 816 -15.43 -7.92 -17.27
N GLY A 817 -16.45 -7.30 -17.83
CA GLY A 817 -17.17 -7.83 -19.00
C GLY A 817 -18.68 -7.87 -18.83
N PRO A 818 -19.41 -8.38 -19.84
CA PRO A 818 -20.86 -8.45 -19.85
C PRO A 818 -21.42 -9.20 -18.65
N ILE A 819 -22.46 -8.65 -18.04
CA ILE A 819 -23.07 -9.21 -16.83
C ILE A 819 -24.57 -8.98 -16.82
N THR A 820 -25.31 -9.93 -16.23
CA THR A 820 -26.76 -9.82 -16.05
C THR A 820 -27.11 -9.90 -14.58
N LEU A 821 -28.22 -9.26 -14.22
CA LEU A 821 -28.75 -9.26 -12.86
C LEU A 821 -30.23 -9.61 -12.90
N GLU A 822 -30.65 -10.42 -11.94
CA GLU A 822 -32.04 -10.75 -11.69
C GLU A 822 -32.34 -10.68 -10.18
N ALA A 823 -33.60 -10.44 -9.82
CA ALA A 823 -34.01 -10.47 -8.43
C ALA A 823 -33.78 -11.87 -7.84
N ALA A 824 -33.07 -11.93 -6.70
CA ALA A 824 -32.91 -13.17 -5.97
C ALA A 824 -34.16 -13.41 -5.10
N LYS A 825 -34.74 -14.62 -5.20
CA LYS A 825 -35.85 -15.05 -4.35
C LYS A 825 -35.39 -15.40 -2.94
#